data_AF-A0A183FSZ1-F1
#
_entry.id   AF-A0A183FSZ1-F1
#
_cell.length_a   1.000
_cell.length_b   1.000
_cell.length_c   1.000
_cell.angle_alpha   90.00
_cell.angle_beta   90.00
_cell.angle_gamma   90.00
#
_symmetry.space_group_name_H-M   'P 1'
#
loop_
_entity.id
_entity.type
_entity.pdbx_description
1 polymer ?
#
loop_
_entity_poly.entity_id
_entity_poly.type
_entity_poly.pdbx_seq_one_letter_code
_entity_poly.pdbx_strand_id
1 'polypeptide(L)'
;MYRLIECQQIYSSRCSKTRLDAMKDDGDYEIVDHVEPSNRAWLEWKALVENEGWTSDDLSVLTLTPRLSSTRIVLARKRSDGSFIGTVIWNEYDKVAFIGFYLLLPEYRGRGIGSVIWDRAIARIPKHYTIALRSGPFPTVWRWNSSDSSENLTLLSVTVPVMDDVVKMVDELTKAEYHDLEQFCLSVVKRDRSEFLRQFHDLPFTAATVLFDDDQQIVAYAAVCPTSHSHRHLFKLAPLYASTADKAFAVIRPLIEKVSKLDADARFLFHVLSGTVGSDELLPLFNSLNIPSKTCGVTLFSKEYHNPIDTQRLRRIPRFGGVDRKRQPRLHRTLHRSPRLSRSRHWLSALETASGGNNAWLYNCFESWQKRYPSVENMVEQYKAGDTPVDVPSGSTTKLASDLSIEEYEAVLSYVHEVSGQDRSRLLRLHFALDFIEGAVLMNSASRILAFASVTTTGAEDSHVFKISPVYAEGLDEALSVIRPLLNKIHEQSISKTEKQSNIFQDNNALSLISTWSGSAGEQLRPLLQEKSIHSNTSLYTLYSRPSTNDESWAEWKAAVQAEGWVTSGDDSTLAVTPQLAKAVVARSKSGNRESPSDVFLSGQPHSSDGRYIGSVVWTENDGLAYIGFYILRPEFRGLGIGTAIWNRALARMAPDSHSTTKLVSELSPKEFDAVLSYANEVSGQNRSKLLRLNFELDCTEGAVLIDSTGQIQGFASVVTAGPREDHLYKVAPVYAEGVDEALSAIYPLLDFVHKQDPDAIVILAKWSNSAGEKLQALIKGKATVSSRTAYTLFSRPYKSSMDFTRIGLGIGTAIWQHALERIPCSCTLGLRSVENMVARYKAKDTPVEGQAVAAQRIRVVDLIDIAMAHLLQQSTTKLVSDLSAKEFDAMVGYANEVSGRDRSQLLRLHFDLDCTEGAVLVDSTGRIRAFASAVTTGPQDEHLYKIAPIYADGIGEAFTVIHPLLVKIHTEDPETIALINTWNDSAGEQLRALISDRCTVSKISAYTLFSRSYHNPMDFKRMFAAHNHFGQFDA
;
A
#
# COMPACT_ATOMS: atom_id res chain seq x y z
N MET A 1 8.98 19.50 -5.57
CA MET A 1 8.54 20.65 -6.38
C MET A 1 9.68 21.29 -7.18
N TYR A 2 10.86 21.56 -6.59
CA TYR A 2 12.05 22.06 -7.32
C TYR A 2 12.42 21.22 -8.56
N ARG A 3 12.58 19.90 -8.40
CA ARG A 3 12.83 18.96 -9.52
C ARG A 3 11.75 18.99 -10.61
N LEU A 4 10.56 19.50 -10.33
CA LEU A 4 9.50 19.57 -11.32
C LEU A 4 9.47 20.90 -12.05
N ILE A 5 9.79 22.01 -11.38
CA ILE A 5 10.13 23.26 -12.08
C ILE A 5 11.25 22.96 -13.07
N GLU A 6 12.24 22.17 -12.65
CA GLU A 6 13.34 21.72 -13.49
C GLU A 6 12.89 20.75 -14.60
N CYS A 7 12.10 19.71 -14.32
CA CYS A 7 11.59 18.80 -15.35
C CYS A 7 10.66 19.48 -16.36
N GLN A 8 9.84 20.45 -15.95
CA GLN A 8 9.02 21.23 -16.88
C GLN A 8 9.86 22.21 -17.69
N GLN A 9 10.87 22.85 -17.09
CA GLN A 9 11.82 23.69 -17.85
C GLN A 9 12.62 22.84 -18.86
N ILE A 10 12.98 21.61 -18.50
CA ILE A 10 13.64 20.64 -19.41
C ILE A 10 12.66 20.17 -20.49
N TYR A 11 11.39 19.91 -20.15
CA TYR A 11 10.37 19.51 -21.11
C TYR A 11 10.05 20.65 -22.10
N SER A 12 9.86 21.88 -21.61
CA SER A 12 9.64 23.08 -22.42
C SER A 12 10.86 23.48 -23.25
N SER A 13 12.08 23.10 -22.85
CA SER A 13 13.30 23.31 -23.66
C SER A 13 13.60 22.19 -24.66
N ARG A 14 13.09 20.96 -24.44
CA ARG A 14 13.28 19.80 -25.33
C ARG A 14 12.11 19.55 -26.31
N CYS A 15 10.89 19.97 -25.98
CA CYS A 15 9.87 20.16 -27.00
C CYS A 15 10.34 21.29 -27.90
N SER A 16 10.61 20.99 -29.17
CA SER A 16 11.17 21.95 -30.10
C SER A 16 10.38 23.26 -30.07
N LYS A 17 11.09 24.39 -30.06
CA LYS A 17 10.55 25.75 -30.17
C LYS A 17 9.45 25.83 -31.26
N THR A 18 9.61 25.04 -32.32
CA THR A 18 8.65 24.84 -33.42
C THR A 18 7.27 24.30 -33.03
N ARG A 19 7.12 23.45 -32.00
CA ARG A 19 5.80 22.93 -31.60
C ARG A 19 5.02 23.90 -30.72
N LEU A 20 5.72 24.65 -29.86
CA LEU A 20 5.15 25.75 -29.08
C LEU A 20 4.79 26.93 -29.98
N ASP A 21 5.57 27.20 -31.03
CA ASP A 21 5.25 28.23 -32.03
C ASP A 21 4.15 27.77 -33.01
N ALA A 22 4.07 26.49 -33.38
CA ALA A 22 2.94 25.95 -34.16
C ALA A 22 1.61 25.93 -33.37
N MET A 23 1.65 25.79 -32.03
CA MET A 23 0.45 25.90 -31.19
C MET A 23 0.06 27.36 -30.88
N LYS A 24 0.95 28.33 -31.13
CA LYS A 24 0.57 29.76 -31.13
C LYS A 24 -0.26 30.13 -32.37
N ASP A 25 -0.14 29.36 -33.45
CA ASP A 25 -0.85 29.58 -34.71
C ASP A 25 -2.27 28.98 -34.75
N ASP A 26 -2.69 28.19 -33.76
CA ASP A 26 -4.10 27.73 -33.64
C ASP A 26 -5.03 28.80 -33.01
N GLY A 27 -4.51 30.03 -32.82
CA GLY A 27 -5.20 31.31 -32.91
C GLY A 27 -6.27 31.71 -31.89
N ASP A 28 -6.98 30.78 -31.25
CA ASP A 28 -8.25 31.13 -30.57
C ASP A 28 -8.13 31.51 -29.09
N TYR A 29 -6.93 31.59 -28.50
CA TYR A 29 -6.77 32.00 -27.11
C TYR A 29 -5.69 33.05 -26.85
N GLU A 30 -5.87 33.78 -25.76
CA GLU A 30 -4.90 34.72 -25.20
C GLU A 30 -4.64 34.40 -23.71
N ILE A 31 -3.48 34.84 -23.23
CA ILE A 31 -3.04 34.70 -21.84
C ILE A 31 -3.04 36.07 -21.20
N VAL A 32 -3.77 36.21 -20.09
CA VAL A 32 -3.95 37.46 -19.37
C VAL A 32 -3.37 37.34 -17.97
N ASP A 33 -2.67 38.37 -17.55
CA ASP A 33 -1.93 38.42 -16.29
C ASP A 33 -2.68 39.11 -15.14
N HIS A 34 -3.85 39.69 -15.43
CA HIS A 34 -4.67 40.37 -14.46
C HIS A 34 -6.13 40.35 -14.92
N VAL A 35 -7.04 40.19 -13.96
CA VAL A 35 -8.47 40.12 -14.23
C VAL A 35 -9.17 40.93 -13.14
N GLU A 36 -9.84 42.01 -13.53
CA GLU A 36 -10.59 42.85 -12.60
C GLU A 36 -11.62 42.02 -11.80
N PRO A 37 -11.87 42.33 -10.52
CA PRO A 37 -12.78 41.54 -9.67
C PRO A 37 -14.20 41.41 -10.24
N SER A 38 -14.65 42.39 -11.04
CA SER A 38 -15.96 42.43 -11.71
C SER A 38 -16.01 41.69 -13.04
N ASN A 39 -14.88 41.14 -13.53
CA ASN A 39 -14.83 40.45 -14.80
C ASN A 39 -15.59 39.12 -14.76
N ARG A 40 -16.35 38.81 -15.82
CA ARG A 40 -17.13 37.58 -15.93
C ARG A 40 -16.32 36.29 -15.82
N ALA A 41 -15.02 36.32 -16.14
CA ALA A 41 -14.14 35.15 -16.03
C ALA A 41 -14.06 34.60 -14.60
N TRP A 42 -14.28 35.43 -13.58
CA TRP A 42 -14.38 34.97 -12.19
C TRP A 42 -15.64 34.15 -11.93
N LEU A 43 -16.76 34.49 -12.58
CA LEU A 43 -18.00 33.70 -12.51
C LEU A 43 -17.82 32.35 -13.22
N GLU A 44 -17.19 32.34 -14.39
CA GLU A 44 -16.90 31.14 -15.16
C GLU A 44 -15.90 30.22 -14.42
N TRP A 45 -14.86 30.80 -13.80
CA TRP A 45 -13.93 30.09 -12.92
C TRP A 45 -14.65 29.45 -11.72
N LYS A 46 -15.49 30.21 -11.03
CA LYS A 46 -16.26 29.72 -9.89
C LYS A 46 -17.16 28.55 -10.29
N ALA A 47 -17.87 28.69 -11.41
CA ALA A 47 -18.69 27.64 -11.97
C ALA A 47 -17.86 26.38 -12.30
N LEU A 48 -16.64 26.53 -12.81
CA LEU A 48 -15.74 25.38 -13.04
C LEU A 48 -15.33 24.69 -11.73
N VAL A 49 -14.99 25.44 -10.68
CA VAL A 49 -14.66 24.86 -9.35
C VAL A 49 -15.84 24.05 -8.81
N GLU A 50 -17.06 24.59 -8.95
CA GLU A 50 -18.30 23.91 -8.57
C GLU A 50 -18.56 22.67 -9.43
N ASN A 51 -18.43 22.77 -10.75
CA ASN A 51 -18.67 21.64 -11.66
C ASN A 51 -17.66 20.48 -11.47
N GLU A 52 -16.42 20.79 -11.11
CA GLU A 52 -15.39 19.76 -10.80
C GLU A 52 -15.60 19.10 -9.42
N GLY A 53 -16.62 19.52 -8.65
CA GLY A 53 -16.91 18.91 -7.36
C GLY A 53 -15.89 19.24 -6.28
N TRP A 54 -15.13 20.32 -6.41
CA TRP A 54 -14.10 20.68 -5.43
C TRP A 54 -14.76 21.14 -4.13
N THR A 55 -14.45 20.46 -3.03
CA THR A 55 -14.96 20.78 -1.68
C THR A 55 -13.85 21.22 -0.73
N SER A 56 -12.60 21.28 -1.20
CA SER A 56 -11.46 21.68 -0.36
C SER A 56 -11.53 23.12 0.10
N ASP A 57 -12.22 23.95 -0.66
CA ASP A 57 -12.43 25.36 -0.46
C ASP A 57 -13.93 25.63 -0.28
N ASP A 58 -14.24 26.62 0.54
CA ASP A 58 -15.61 27.00 0.88
C ASP A 58 -16.05 28.22 0.07
N LEU A 59 -17.34 28.58 0.17
CA LEU A 59 -17.91 29.68 -0.57
C LEU A 59 -17.20 31.02 -0.27
N SER A 60 -16.63 31.18 0.93
CA SER A 60 -15.90 32.38 1.30
C SER A 60 -14.64 32.54 0.44
N VAL A 61 -13.87 31.47 0.24
CA VAL A 61 -12.66 31.50 -0.60
C VAL A 61 -13.01 31.88 -2.03
N LEU A 62 -14.07 31.30 -2.61
CA LEU A 62 -14.49 31.62 -3.98
C LEU A 62 -15.01 33.06 -4.10
N THR A 63 -15.61 33.61 -3.04
CA THR A 63 -16.15 34.97 -3.03
C THR A 63 -15.06 36.03 -2.84
N LEU A 64 -14.06 35.74 -1.99
CA LEU A 64 -13.00 36.69 -1.65
C LEU A 64 -11.84 36.69 -2.63
N THR A 65 -11.51 35.55 -3.24
CA THR A 65 -10.35 35.42 -4.14
C THR A 65 -10.26 36.55 -5.19
N PRO A 66 -11.34 36.96 -5.88
CA PRO A 66 -11.26 38.06 -6.85
C PRO A 66 -10.94 39.43 -6.22
N ARG A 67 -11.15 39.61 -4.91
CA ARG A 67 -11.14 40.90 -4.21
C ARG A 67 -9.90 41.11 -3.32
N LEU A 68 -9.18 40.05 -3.00
CA LEU A 68 -8.02 40.13 -2.12
C LEU A 68 -6.85 40.80 -2.83
N SER A 69 -6.26 41.80 -2.17
CA SER A 69 -5.08 42.51 -2.67
C SER A 69 -3.85 41.61 -2.86
N SER A 70 -3.81 40.49 -2.12
CA SER A 70 -2.77 39.46 -2.19
C SER A 70 -2.95 38.47 -3.34
N THR A 71 -4.13 38.44 -4.00
CA THR A 71 -4.40 37.49 -5.08
C THR A 71 -3.74 37.93 -6.38
N ARG A 72 -3.21 36.94 -7.10
CA ARG A 72 -2.65 37.05 -8.43
C ARG A 72 -3.22 35.94 -9.29
N ILE A 73 -3.29 36.20 -10.59
CA ILE A 73 -3.86 35.28 -11.57
C ILE A 73 -3.06 35.29 -12.87
N VAL A 74 -2.99 34.12 -13.50
CA VAL A 74 -2.74 33.97 -14.93
C VAL A 74 -3.91 33.20 -15.51
N LEU A 75 -4.59 33.79 -16.49
CA LEU A 75 -5.80 33.26 -17.10
C LEU A 75 -5.55 32.99 -18.59
N ALA A 76 -6.00 31.84 -19.09
CA ALA A 76 -6.24 31.62 -20.52
C ALA A 76 -7.72 31.88 -20.81
N ARG A 77 -8.01 32.64 -21.88
CA ARG A 77 -9.38 32.87 -22.37
C ARG A 77 -9.42 32.92 -23.90
N LYS A 78 -10.58 32.68 -24.50
CA LYS A 78 -10.75 32.79 -25.94
C LYS A 78 -10.56 34.23 -26.40
N ARG A 79 -9.93 34.44 -27.56
CA ARG A 79 -9.81 35.78 -28.16
C ARG A 79 -11.12 36.28 -28.73
N SER A 80 -11.92 35.36 -29.28
CA SER A 80 -13.16 35.65 -30.01
C SER A 80 -14.22 36.30 -29.13
N ASP A 81 -14.45 35.76 -27.94
CA ASP A 81 -15.49 36.24 -27.03
C ASP A 81 -15.00 36.59 -25.63
N GLY A 82 -13.76 36.26 -25.26
CA GLY A 82 -13.20 36.45 -23.91
C GLY A 82 -13.59 35.36 -22.90
N SER A 83 -14.18 34.24 -23.33
CA SER A 83 -14.61 33.15 -22.43
C SER A 83 -13.43 32.42 -21.79
N PHE A 84 -13.59 32.08 -20.52
CA PHE A 84 -12.61 31.38 -19.69
C PHE A 84 -12.22 30.04 -20.32
N ILE A 85 -10.93 29.72 -20.28
CA ILE A 85 -10.39 28.39 -20.67
C ILE A 85 -9.74 27.70 -19.47
N GLY A 86 -8.92 28.44 -18.72
CA GLY A 86 -8.17 27.89 -17.59
C GLY A 86 -7.42 28.97 -16.83
N THR A 87 -6.95 28.64 -15.63
CA THR A 87 -6.30 29.62 -14.74
C THR A 87 -5.26 28.99 -13.81
N VAL A 88 -4.30 29.82 -13.38
CA VAL A 88 -3.46 29.61 -12.20
C VAL A 88 -3.66 30.81 -11.28
N ILE A 89 -4.17 30.58 -10.08
CA ILE A 89 -4.43 31.61 -9.05
C ILE A 89 -3.59 31.31 -7.82
N TRP A 90 -2.88 32.33 -7.32
CA TRP A 90 -2.12 32.24 -6.08
C TRP A 90 -2.29 33.49 -5.21
N ASN A 91 -2.09 33.31 -3.90
CA ASN A 91 -2.05 34.42 -2.97
C ASN A 91 -0.63 34.60 -2.42
N GLU A 92 -0.22 35.85 -2.24
CA GLU A 92 1.10 36.25 -1.77
C GLU A 92 1.07 36.68 -0.30
N TYR A 93 1.76 35.95 0.58
CA TYR A 93 1.89 36.26 2.00
C TYR A 93 3.29 35.90 2.51
N ASP A 94 3.96 36.77 3.27
CA ASP A 94 5.20 36.45 4.00
C ASP A 94 6.27 35.74 3.16
N LYS A 95 6.50 36.20 1.92
CA LYS A 95 7.40 35.58 0.94
C LYS A 95 7.01 34.13 0.58
N VAL A 96 5.72 33.82 0.64
CA VAL A 96 5.11 32.57 0.17
C VAL A 96 4.09 32.92 -0.91
N ALA A 97 4.16 32.25 -2.05
CA ALA A 97 3.11 32.25 -3.07
C ALA A 97 2.33 30.94 -2.96
N PHE A 98 1.13 30.99 -2.39
CA PHE A 98 0.28 29.81 -2.24
C PHE A 98 -0.65 29.67 -3.44
N ILE A 99 -0.34 28.75 -4.35
CA ILE A 99 -1.19 28.41 -5.51
C ILE A 99 -2.40 27.62 -4.99
N GLY A 100 -3.56 28.26 -5.01
CA GLY A 100 -4.83 27.67 -4.58
C GLY A 100 -5.57 26.97 -5.71
N PHE A 101 -5.46 27.49 -6.94
CA PHE A 101 -6.21 26.98 -8.08
C PHE A 101 -5.33 26.85 -9.31
N TYR A 102 -5.30 25.66 -9.89
CA TYR A 102 -4.76 25.40 -11.22
C TYR A 102 -5.78 24.54 -11.96
N LEU A 103 -6.51 25.15 -12.88
CA LEU A 103 -7.73 24.60 -13.46
C LEU A 103 -7.77 24.82 -14.97
N LEU A 104 -8.33 23.85 -15.69
CA LEU A 104 -8.69 23.96 -17.10
C LEU A 104 -10.06 23.35 -17.31
N LEU A 105 -10.86 23.99 -18.17
CA LEU A 105 -12.06 23.39 -18.74
C LEU A 105 -11.73 22.01 -19.34
N PRO A 106 -12.55 20.97 -19.10
CA PRO A 106 -12.28 19.60 -19.55
C PRO A 106 -11.88 19.46 -21.02
N GLU A 107 -12.56 20.16 -21.93
CA GLU A 107 -12.36 20.11 -23.37
C GLU A 107 -11.04 20.73 -23.87
N TYR A 108 -10.34 21.48 -23.00
CA TYR A 108 -9.03 22.08 -23.27
C TYR A 108 -7.86 21.33 -22.63
N ARG A 109 -8.13 20.25 -21.88
CA ARG A 109 -7.09 19.41 -21.30
C ARG A 109 -6.34 18.64 -22.40
N GLY A 110 -5.07 18.33 -22.17
CA GLY A 110 -4.21 17.65 -23.15
C GLY A 110 -3.70 18.54 -24.30
N ARG A 111 -4.19 19.78 -24.44
CA ARG A 111 -3.78 20.73 -25.49
C ARG A 111 -2.59 21.62 -25.13
N GLY A 112 -1.80 21.28 -24.11
CA GLY A 112 -0.64 22.08 -23.69
C GLY A 112 -0.91 23.45 -23.05
N ILE A 113 -2.13 24.00 -23.15
CA ILE A 113 -2.52 25.31 -22.58
C ILE A 113 -2.20 25.41 -21.08
N GLY A 114 -2.42 24.32 -20.34
CA GLY A 114 -2.12 24.27 -18.91
C GLY A 114 -0.65 24.54 -18.60
N SER A 115 0.27 23.98 -19.39
CA SER A 115 1.70 24.24 -19.25
C SER A 115 2.02 25.70 -19.54
N VAL A 116 1.35 26.33 -20.51
CA VAL A 116 1.57 27.74 -20.85
C VAL A 116 1.16 28.67 -19.71
N ILE A 117 -0.04 28.52 -19.15
CA ILE A 117 -0.49 29.35 -18.00
C ILE A 117 0.34 29.07 -16.75
N TRP A 118 0.77 27.82 -16.55
CA TRP A 118 1.65 27.44 -15.45
C TRP A 118 3.02 28.12 -15.56
N ASP A 119 3.71 27.98 -16.70
CA ASP A 119 5.03 28.58 -16.91
C ASP A 119 4.96 30.11 -16.76
N ARG A 120 3.89 30.73 -17.27
CA ARG A 120 3.65 32.17 -17.11
C ARG A 120 3.44 32.56 -15.64
N ALA A 121 2.69 31.77 -14.87
CA ALA A 121 2.50 32.01 -13.44
C ALA A 121 3.82 31.89 -12.66
N ILE A 122 4.58 30.81 -12.89
CA ILE A 122 5.89 30.60 -12.24
C ILE A 122 6.87 31.73 -12.56
N ALA A 123 6.87 32.25 -13.79
CA ALA A 123 7.71 33.38 -14.19
C ALA A 123 7.34 34.68 -13.46
N ARG A 124 6.08 34.83 -13.02
CA ARG A 124 5.58 36.02 -12.33
C ARG A 124 5.71 35.97 -10.82
N ILE A 125 5.72 34.77 -10.24
CA ILE A 125 5.96 34.62 -8.81
C ILE A 125 7.38 35.11 -8.49
N PRO A 126 7.57 36.01 -7.51
CA PRO A 126 8.90 36.51 -7.17
C PRO A 126 9.85 35.35 -6.82
N LYS A 127 11.03 35.31 -7.45
CA LYS A 127 11.99 34.20 -7.29
C LYS A 127 12.41 33.92 -5.85
N HIS A 128 12.35 34.93 -4.99
CA HIS A 128 12.71 34.80 -3.57
C HIS A 128 11.58 34.22 -2.71
N TYR A 129 10.38 34.01 -3.27
CA TYR A 129 9.26 33.41 -2.55
C TYR A 129 9.41 31.88 -2.46
N THR A 130 8.80 31.28 -1.45
CA THR A 130 8.47 29.85 -1.42
C THR A 130 7.17 29.67 -2.18
N ILE A 131 7.14 28.82 -3.19
CA ILE A 131 5.88 28.45 -3.83
C ILE A 131 5.29 27.31 -3.01
N ALA A 132 4.06 27.48 -2.57
CA ALA A 132 3.28 26.45 -1.89
C ALA A 132 2.07 26.09 -2.75
N LEU A 133 1.63 24.83 -2.77
CA LEU A 133 0.35 24.47 -3.38
C LEU A 133 -0.25 23.24 -2.70
N ARG A 134 -1.58 23.12 -2.72
CA ARG A 134 -2.26 21.90 -2.29
C ARG A 134 -2.62 21.05 -3.50
N SER A 135 -2.07 19.84 -3.59
CA SER A 135 -2.37 18.90 -4.67
C SER A 135 -3.57 18.04 -4.27
N GLY A 136 -4.63 18.01 -5.09
CA GLY A 136 -5.81 17.14 -4.87
C GLY A 136 -5.54 15.67 -5.23
N PRO A 137 -6.24 14.70 -4.59
CA PRO A 137 -5.82 13.30 -4.41
C PRO A 137 -5.68 12.46 -5.71
N PHE A 138 -6.13 12.95 -6.87
CA PHE A 138 -6.01 12.32 -8.20
C PHE A 138 -6.00 13.41 -9.28
N PRO A 139 -5.30 13.33 -10.43
CA PRO A 139 -4.03 12.68 -10.78
C PRO A 139 -2.81 13.59 -10.48
N THR A 140 -2.93 14.59 -9.60
CA THR A 140 -1.84 15.53 -9.33
C THR A 140 -0.93 15.04 -8.18
N VAL A 141 -1.44 14.41 -7.11
CA VAL A 141 -0.59 13.99 -5.96
C VAL A 141 0.54 13.02 -6.35
N TRP A 142 0.33 12.11 -7.32
CA TRP A 142 1.41 11.18 -7.71
C TRP A 142 2.55 11.87 -8.47
N ARG A 143 2.33 13.10 -8.95
CA ARG A 143 3.37 13.96 -9.52
C ARG A 143 4.08 14.79 -8.43
N TRP A 144 3.54 14.82 -7.21
CA TRP A 144 3.95 15.77 -6.18
C TRP A 144 3.66 15.27 -4.73
N ASN A 145 4.71 14.80 -4.05
CA ASN A 145 4.67 13.97 -2.84
C ASN A 145 4.29 14.66 -1.49
N SER A 146 3.53 13.95 -0.61
CA SER A 146 3.26 14.11 0.87
C SER A 146 1.79 14.33 1.37
N SER A 147 1.08 13.24 1.70
CA SER A 147 -0.32 13.10 2.21
C SER A 147 -0.80 14.01 3.37
N ASP A 148 -1.99 14.62 3.24
CA ASP A 148 -2.86 15.20 4.31
C ASP A 148 -4.37 14.85 4.09
N SER A 149 -5.16 14.72 5.17
CA SER A 149 -6.55 14.23 5.16
C SER A 149 -7.67 15.28 5.38
N SER A 150 -8.89 14.99 4.87
CA SER A 150 -10.16 15.66 5.18
C SER A 150 -11.27 14.65 5.46
N GLU A 151 -12.32 15.10 6.15
CA GLU A 151 -13.37 14.23 6.70
C GLU A 151 -14.75 14.87 6.57
N ASN A 152 -15.75 14.06 6.25
CA ASN A 152 -17.16 14.46 6.22
C ASN A 152 -17.81 14.04 7.53
N LEU A 153 -18.33 14.99 8.34
CA LEU A 153 -19.20 14.68 9.47
C LEU A 153 -20.68 14.70 9.04
N THR A 154 -21.37 13.60 9.32
CA THR A 154 -22.83 13.60 9.49
C THR A 154 -23.12 14.02 10.93
N LEU A 155 -24.13 14.88 11.13
CA LEU A 155 -24.46 15.45 12.44
C LEU A 155 -24.82 14.32 13.42
N LEU A 156 -23.91 14.00 14.35
CA LEU A 156 -24.15 13.14 15.51
C LEU A 156 -24.28 14.04 16.74
N SER A 157 -25.32 13.85 17.55
CA SER A 157 -25.51 14.61 18.79
C SER A 157 -24.41 14.23 19.80
N VAL A 158 -23.34 15.02 19.87
CA VAL A 158 -22.30 14.89 20.90
C VAL A 158 -22.70 15.74 22.10
N THR A 159 -23.02 15.11 23.22
CA THR A 159 -23.26 15.80 24.50
C THR A 159 -21.92 16.23 25.08
N VAL A 160 -21.55 17.48 24.88
CA VAL A 160 -20.33 18.07 25.45
C VAL A 160 -20.68 18.67 26.82
N PRO A 161 -19.88 18.46 27.88
CA PRO A 161 -20.10 19.11 29.17
C PRO A 161 -20.25 20.63 29.01
N VAL A 162 -21.18 21.23 29.75
CA VAL A 162 -21.36 22.69 29.78
C VAL A 162 -20.18 23.26 30.57
N MET A 163 -19.37 24.10 29.93
CA MET A 163 -18.40 24.93 30.62
C MET A 163 -19.04 26.29 30.89
N ASP A 164 -18.73 26.89 32.04
CA ASP A 164 -19.20 28.23 32.43
C ASP A 164 -18.46 29.37 31.69
N ASP A 165 -17.58 29.03 30.76
CA ASP A 165 -16.77 29.99 30.00
C ASP A 165 -17.61 30.88 29.07
N VAL A 166 -17.16 32.12 28.85
CA VAL A 166 -17.84 33.10 27.99
C VAL A 166 -17.50 32.84 26.52
N VAL A 167 -18.49 32.37 25.76
CA VAL A 167 -18.42 32.26 24.29
C VAL A 167 -19.20 33.41 23.66
N LYS A 168 -18.58 34.16 22.74
CA LYS A 168 -19.24 35.22 21.95
C LYS A 168 -19.21 34.88 20.47
N MET A 169 -20.24 35.31 19.74
CA MET A 169 -20.20 35.35 18.28
C MET A 169 -19.30 36.50 17.81
N VAL A 170 -18.65 36.36 16.65
CA VAL A 170 -17.73 37.39 16.14
C VAL A 170 -18.43 38.70 15.80
N ASP A 171 -19.71 38.67 15.42
CA ASP A 171 -20.55 39.86 15.19
C ASP A 171 -20.95 40.59 16.48
N GLU A 172 -20.70 39.99 17.65
CA GLU A 172 -20.93 40.58 18.98
C GLU A 172 -19.66 41.21 19.58
N LEU A 173 -18.51 41.06 18.92
CA LEU A 173 -17.24 41.58 19.43
C LEU A 173 -17.17 43.10 19.30
N THR A 174 -16.68 43.75 20.36
CA THR A 174 -16.23 45.13 20.29
C THR A 174 -15.03 45.26 19.34
N LYS A 175 -14.74 46.49 18.89
CA LYS A 175 -13.55 46.75 18.06
C LYS A 175 -12.24 46.30 18.73
N ALA A 176 -12.15 46.40 20.05
CA ALA A 176 -10.99 45.97 20.82
C ALA A 176 -10.88 44.43 20.84
N GLU A 177 -11.96 43.73 21.17
CA GLU A 177 -11.98 42.26 21.17
C GLU A 177 -11.75 41.67 19.78
N TYR A 178 -12.24 42.31 18.72
CA TYR A 178 -11.95 41.90 17.35
C TYR A 178 -10.46 42.07 17.02
N HIS A 179 -9.83 43.15 17.50
CA HIS A 179 -8.39 43.30 17.37
C HIS A 179 -7.64 42.20 18.14
N ASP A 180 -8.11 41.82 19.32
CA ASP A 180 -7.54 40.68 20.07
C ASP A 180 -7.71 39.37 19.31
N LEU A 181 -8.81 39.18 18.57
CA LEU A 181 -8.99 38.03 17.67
C LEU A 181 -7.95 38.05 16.54
N GLU A 182 -7.66 39.21 15.95
CA GLU A 182 -6.59 39.35 14.95
C GLU A 182 -5.22 38.96 15.54
N GLN A 183 -4.93 39.44 16.76
CA GLN A 183 -3.69 39.10 17.47
C GLN A 183 -3.61 37.63 17.85
N PHE A 184 -4.70 37.04 18.35
CA PHE A 184 -4.78 35.61 18.67
C PHE A 184 -4.53 34.78 17.42
N CYS A 185 -5.20 35.14 16.32
CA CYS A 185 -5.06 34.49 15.03
C CYS A 185 -3.63 34.58 14.49
N LEU A 186 -3.03 35.78 14.52
CA LEU A 186 -1.63 36.00 14.20
C LEU A 186 -0.70 35.17 15.09
N SER A 187 -1.01 35.04 16.38
CA SER A 187 -0.22 34.24 17.33
C SER A 187 -0.25 32.75 17.01
N VAL A 188 -1.32 32.25 16.37
CA VAL A 188 -1.44 30.86 15.93
C VAL A 188 -0.78 30.71 14.56
N VAL A 189 -1.26 31.42 13.53
CA VAL A 189 -0.81 31.23 12.15
C VAL A 189 0.58 31.80 11.85
N LYS A 190 1.06 32.73 12.68
CA LYS A 190 2.30 33.51 12.51
C LYS A 190 2.39 34.24 11.16
N ARG A 191 1.23 34.62 10.63
CA ARG A 191 1.08 35.38 9.37
C ARG A 191 0.00 36.44 9.56
N ASP A 192 0.27 37.65 9.09
CA ASP A 192 -0.75 38.69 9.10
C ASP A 192 -1.79 38.40 8.01
N ARG A 193 -3.00 38.08 8.47
CA ARG A 193 -4.15 37.86 7.61
C ARG A 193 -5.36 38.67 8.09
N SER A 194 -5.10 39.79 8.78
CA SER A 194 -6.13 40.70 9.30
C SER A 194 -7.08 41.18 8.21
N GLU A 195 -6.57 41.60 7.04
CA GLU A 195 -7.38 41.97 5.87
C GLU A 195 -8.35 40.84 5.46
N PHE A 196 -7.84 39.61 5.36
CA PHE A 196 -8.66 38.44 5.03
C PHE A 196 -9.71 38.18 6.11
N LEU A 197 -9.37 38.23 7.40
CA LEU A 197 -10.30 37.97 8.50
C LEU A 197 -11.45 38.97 8.53
N ARG A 198 -11.17 40.26 8.33
CA ARG A 198 -12.19 41.32 8.24
C ARG A 198 -13.17 41.01 7.12
N GLN A 199 -12.66 40.85 5.90
CA GLN A 199 -13.50 40.53 4.75
C GLN A 199 -14.24 39.19 4.90
N PHE A 200 -13.63 38.19 5.54
CA PHE A 200 -14.22 36.87 5.79
C PHE A 200 -15.40 36.93 6.77
N HIS A 201 -15.28 37.69 7.85
CA HIS A 201 -16.34 37.88 8.83
C HIS A 201 -17.42 38.86 8.36
N ASP A 202 -17.12 39.75 7.41
CA ASP A 202 -18.10 40.63 6.76
C ASP A 202 -19.01 39.89 5.75
N LEU A 203 -18.70 38.64 5.41
CA LEU A 203 -19.55 37.83 4.52
C LEU A 203 -20.83 37.41 5.25
N PRO A 204 -22.02 37.61 4.65
CA PRO A 204 -23.30 37.36 5.32
C PRO A 204 -23.60 35.88 5.62
N PHE A 205 -22.83 34.96 5.03
CA PHE A 205 -22.98 33.51 5.20
C PHE A 205 -21.87 32.89 6.07
N THR A 206 -20.95 33.71 6.59
CA THR A 206 -19.93 33.26 7.54
C THR A 206 -20.46 33.43 8.96
N ALA A 207 -20.22 32.43 9.82
CA ALA A 207 -20.43 32.57 11.25
C ALA A 207 -19.17 32.16 12.00
N ALA A 208 -18.87 32.82 13.10
CA ALA A 208 -17.68 32.53 13.90
C ALA A 208 -17.91 32.80 15.37
N THR A 209 -17.16 32.11 16.21
CA THR A 209 -17.23 32.15 17.68
C THR A 209 -15.84 32.26 18.27
N VAL A 210 -15.75 32.94 19.41
CA VAL A 210 -14.53 33.05 20.22
C VAL A 210 -14.85 32.67 21.67
N LEU A 211 -13.87 32.05 22.34
CA LEU A 211 -13.94 31.69 23.75
C LEU A 211 -12.95 32.55 24.53
N PHE A 212 -13.45 33.21 25.56
CA PHE A 212 -12.64 33.97 26.52
C PHE A 212 -12.38 33.15 27.78
N ASP A 213 -11.18 33.24 28.33
CA ASP A 213 -10.88 32.75 29.68
C ASP A 213 -11.21 33.81 30.76
N ASP A 214 -10.96 33.46 32.03
CA ASP A 214 -11.19 34.33 33.19
C ASP A 214 -10.44 35.67 33.10
N ASP A 215 -9.29 35.70 32.41
CA ASP A 215 -8.46 36.88 32.18
C ASP A 215 -8.90 37.69 30.94
N GLN A 216 -10.07 37.38 30.37
CA GLN A 216 -10.61 37.98 29.15
C GLN A 216 -9.69 37.81 27.93
N GLN A 217 -8.86 36.77 27.91
CA GLN A 217 -8.02 36.43 26.76
C GLN A 217 -8.71 35.41 25.87
N ILE A 218 -8.56 35.57 24.55
CA ILE A 218 -9.09 34.60 23.59
C ILE A 218 -8.25 33.32 23.66
N VAL A 219 -8.90 32.21 23.98
CA VAL A 219 -8.27 30.89 24.12
C VAL A 219 -8.73 29.87 23.08
N ALA A 220 -9.85 30.14 22.39
CA ALA A 220 -10.27 29.40 21.21
C ALA A 220 -11.05 30.28 20.22
N TYR A 221 -11.03 29.87 18.95
CA TYR A 221 -11.71 30.52 17.83
C TYR A 221 -12.11 29.47 16.81
N ALA A 222 -13.38 29.52 16.37
CA ALA A 222 -13.88 28.70 15.28
C ALA A 222 -14.70 29.55 14.29
N ALA A 223 -14.71 29.13 13.03
CA ALA A 223 -15.63 29.68 12.03
C ALA A 223 -16.23 28.59 11.18
N VAL A 224 -17.42 28.86 10.63
CA VAL A 224 -18.13 28.01 9.69
C VAL A 224 -18.59 28.82 8.49
N CYS A 225 -18.50 28.23 7.31
CA CYS A 225 -19.00 28.78 6.06
C CYS A 225 -19.62 27.64 5.22
N PRO A 226 -20.72 27.86 4.49
CA PRO A 226 -21.19 26.89 3.50
C PRO A 226 -20.11 26.63 2.44
N THR A 227 -20.07 25.41 1.93
CA THR A 227 -19.31 25.11 0.71
C THR A 227 -20.02 25.70 -0.51
N SER A 228 -19.36 25.72 -1.66
CA SER A 228 -20.02 26.10 -2.92
C SER A 228 -21.08 25.08 -3.38
N HIS A 229 -21.19 23.95 -2.70
CA HIS A 229 -22.14 22.87 -2.96
C HIS A 229 -23.31 22.94 -1.98
N SER A 230 -24.05 24.07 -1.97
CA SER A 230 -25.18 24.27 -1.06
C SER A 230 -26.23 23.16 -1.13
N HIS A 231 -26.47 22.60 -2.32
CA HIS A 231 -27.34 21.44 -2.55
C HIS A 231 -26.92 20.15 -1.80
N ARG A 232 -25.71 20.12 -1.23
CA ARG A 232 -25.21 19.00 -0.41
C ARG A 232 -25.32 19.28 1.09
N HIS A 233 -25.84 20.43 1.50
CA HIS A 233 -25.95 20.82 2.91
C HIS A 233 -24.59 20.80 3.61
N LEU A 234 -23.50 21.09 2.89
CA LEU A 234 -22.13 20.98 3.41
C LEU A 234 -21.63 22.34 3.90
N PHE A 235 -21.20 22.38 5.16
CA PHE A 235 -20.62 23.53 5.84
C PHE A 235 -19.20 23.20 6.29
N LYS A 236 -18.24 24.02 5.92
CA LYS A 236 -16.84 23.82 6.30
C LYS A 236 -16.53 24.55 7.61
N LEU A 237 -16.05 23.80 8.60
CA LEU A 237 -15.65 24.35 9.90
C LEU A 237 -14.16 24.69 9.86
N ALA A 238 -13.87 25.96 9.58
CA ALA A 238 -12.51 26.40 9.33
C ALA A 238 -12.40 27.95 9.38
N PRO A 239 -11.48 28.53 10.20
CA PRO A 239 -10.51 27.86 11.07
C PRO A 239 -11.09 27.27 12.35
N LEU A 240 -10.29 26.43 13.01
CA LEU A 240 -10.53 25.94 14.37
C LEU A 240 -9.20 25.96 15.14
N TYR A 241 -9.09 26.87 16.10
CA TYR A 241 -7.93 27.05 16.95
C TYR A 241 -8.36 26.92 18.40
N ALA A 242 -7.73 26.02 19.16
CA ALA A 242 -8.00 25.85 20.58
C ALA A 242 -6.85 25.08 21.24
N SER A 243 -6.54 25.42 22.50
CA SER A 243 -5.49 24.74 23.26
C SER A 243 -5.88 23.32 23.71
N THR A 244 -7.17 23.02 23.87
CA THR A 244 -7.69 21.70 24.29
C THR A 244 -8.91 21.30 23.47
N ALA A 245 -9.26 20.01 23.44
CA ALA A 245 -10.44 19.51 22.75
C ALA A 245 -11.71 20.14 23.31
N ASP A 246 -11.82 20.25 24.63
CA ASP A 246 -12.99 20.84 25.29
C ASP A 246 -13.23 22.29 24.85
N LYS A 247 -12.16 23.10 24.80
CA LYS A 247 -12.24 24.48 24.31
C LYS A 247 -12.61 24.54 22.83
N ALA A 248 -12.19 23.57 22.03
CA ALA A 248 -12.61 23.45 20.64
C ALA A 248 -14.12 23.18 20.53
N PHE A 249 -14.65 22.26 21.34
CA PHE A 249 -16.07 21.96 21.36
C PHE A 249 -16.93 23.10 21.90
N ALA A 250 -16.42 23.87 22.87
CA ALA A 250 -17.07 25.06 23.40
C ALA A 250 -17.36 26.08 22.30
N VAL A 251 -16.39 26.35 21.40
CA VAL A 251 -16.60 27.27 20.27
C VAL A 251 -17.40 26.65 19.11
N ILE A 252 -17.37 25.33 18.92
CA ILE A 252 -18.13 24.65 17.86
C ILE A 252 -19.64 24.65 18.17
N ARG A 253 -20.04 24.50 19.43
CA ARG A 253 -21.46 24.33 19.81
C ARG A 253 -22.38 25.44 19.31
N PRO A 254 -22.11 26.75 19.51
CA PRO A 254 -23.00 27.79 19.00
C PRO A 254 -23.03 27.85 17.46
N LEU A 255 -21.95 27.40 16.79
CA LEU A 255 -21.94 27.29 15.34
C LEU A 255 -22.85 26.17 14.84
N ILE A 256 -22.90 25.03 15.54
CA ILE A 256 -23.87 23.96 15.25
C ILE A 256 -25.29 24.49 15.39
N GLU A 257 -25.61 25.19 16.46
CA GLU A 257 -26.95 25.77 16.68
C GLU A 257 -27.33 26.82 15.64
N LYS A 258 -26.37 27.66 15.23
CA LYS A 258 -26.62 28.67 14.18
C LYS A 258 -26.83 27.99 12.82
N VAL A 259 -26.03 26.99 12.48
CA VAL A 259 -26.14 26.26 11.21
C VAL A 259 -27.41 25.40 11.15
N SER A 260 -27.79 24.71 12.24
CA SER A 260 -29.02 23.90 12.26
C SER A 260 -30.29 24.71 12.09
N LYS A 261 -30.29 25.99 12.50
CA LYS A 261 -31.37 26.94 12.23
C LYS A 261 -31.42 27.40 10.76
N LEU A 262 -30.28 27.40 10.07
CA LEU A 262 -30.19 27.78 8.66
C LEU A 262 -30.54 26.61 7.73
N ASP A 263 -30.11 25.41 8.11
CA ASP A 263 -30.24 24.19 7.32
C ASP A 263 -30.31 22.97 8.25
N ALA A 264 -31.48 22.35 8.32
CA ALA A 264 -31.75 21.21 9.21
C ALA A 264 -30.94 19.96 8.83
N ASP A 265 -30.54 19.84 7.56
CA ASP A 265 -29.77 18.71 7.02
C ASP A 265 -28.27 19.01 6.95
N ALA A 266 -27.83 20.09 7.61
CA ALA A 266 -26.46 20.53 7.57
C ALA A 266 -25.47 19.45 8.05
N ARG A 267 -24.35 19.37 7.32
CA ARG A 267 -23.24 18.49 7.58
C ARG A 267 -21.95 19.29 7.64
N PHE A 268 -21.13 19.01 8.64
CA PHE A 268 -19.87 19.71 8.82
C PHE A 268 -18.73 18.99 8.10
N LEU A 269 -17.89 19.74 7.41
CA LEU A 269 -16.67 19.26 6.76
C LEU A 269 -15.46 19.74 7.56
N PHE A 270 -14.59 18.81 7.94
CA PHE A 270 -13.36 19.07 8.69
C PHE A 270 -12.14 18.76 7.84
N HIS A 271 -11.15 19.65 7.92
CA HIS A 271 -9.86 19.47 7.27
C HIS A 271 -8.77 19.47 8.34
N VAL A 272 -8.27 18.27 8.66
CA VAL A 272 -7.32 18.05 9.75
C VAL A 272 -5.93 17.87 9.17
N LEU A 273 -4.93 18.57 9.73
CA LEU A 273 -3.56 18.37 9.29
C LEU A 273 -2.87 17.29 10.10
N SER A 274 -2.19 16.42 9.37
CA SER A 274 -1.13 15.52 9.84
C SER A 274 -0.12 16.19 10.80
N GLY A 275 -0.07 15.70 12.03
CA GLY A 275 0.87 16.16 13.05
C GLY A 275 0.46 17.47 13.75
N THR A 276 -0.83 17.76 13.80
CA THR A 276 -1.32 18.82 14.67
C THR A 276 -2.00 18.20 15.86
N VAL A 277 -2.24 18.96 16.93
CA VAL A 277 -3.09 18.47 18.02
C VAL A 277 -4.46 18.03 17.48
N GLY A 278 -4.94 18.65 16.39
CA GLY A 278 -6.12 18.20 15.66
C GLY A 278 -6.02 16.77 15.13
N SER A 279 -4.89 16.36 14.53
CA SER A 279 -4.74 14.97 14.06
C SER A 279 -4.66 13.97 15.21
N ASP A 280 -4.05 14.38 16.31
CA ASP A 280 -3.75 13.50 17.42
C ASP A 280 -4.98 13.30 18.34
N GLU A 281 -5.90 14.29 18.37
CA GLU A 281 -7.09 14.25 19.23
C GLU A 281 -8.42 14.10 18.45
N LEU A 282 -8.61 14.81 17.34
CA LEU A 282 -9.89 14.79 16.62
C LEU A 282 -10.05 13.55 15.73
N LEU A 283 -9.00 13.10 15.03
CA LEU A 283 -9.11 11.90 14.18
C LEU A 283 -9.47 10.64 14.98
N PRO A 284 -8.84 10.34 16.14
CA PRO A 284 -9.26 9.19 16.95
C PRO A 284 -10.70 9.30 17.44
N LEU A 285 -11.13 10.51 17.82
CA LEU A 285 -12.52 10.75 18.22
C LEU A 285 -13.48 10.50 17.06
N PHE A 286 -13.21 11.05 15.88
CA PHE A 286 -14.06 10.84 14.70
C PHE A 286 -14.10 9.36 14.27
N ASN A 287 -12.97 8.67 14.33
CA ASN A 287 -12.92 7.22 14.10
C ASN A 287 -13.75 6.45 15.12
N SER A 288 -13.74 6.83 16.40
CA SER A 288 -14.57 6.19 17.44
C SER A 288 -16.07 6.39 17.24
N LEU A 289 -16.45 7.43 16.50
CA LEU A 289 -17.82 7.76 16.12
C LEU A 289 -18.20 7.21 14.73
N ASN A 290 -17.36 6.37 14.12
CA ASN A 290 -17.53 5.82 12.77
C ASN A 290 -17.71 6.90 11.68
N ILE A 291 -17.07 8.06 11.86
CA ILE A 291 -17.07 9.13 10.86
C ILE A 291 -16.00 8.80 9.81
N PRO A 292 -16.36 8.69 8.52
CA PRO A 292 -15.43 8.29 7.47
C PRO A 292 -14.38 9.39 7.20
N SER A 293 -13.11 8.97 7.12
CA SER A 293 -11.97 9.85 6.85
C SER A 293 -11.27 9.51 5.53
N LYS A 294 -10.78 10.53 4.79
CA LYS A 294 -10.08 10.34 3.51
C LYS A 294 -8.91 11.30 3.35
N THR A 295 -7.84 10.88 2.66
CA THR A 295 -6.77 11.82 2.25
C THR A 295 -7.27 12.77 1.16
N CYS A 296 -7.21 14.09 1.40
CA CYS A 296 -7.83 15.11 0.55
C CYS A 296 -6.84 15.98 -0.22
N GLY A 297 -5.56 15.91 0.13
CA GLY A 297 -4.54 16.59 -0.62
C GLY A 297 -3.22 16.65 0.11
N VAL A 298 -2.26 17.32 -0.52
CA VAL A 298 -0.86 17.35 -0.11
C VAL A 298 -0.33 18.75 -0.28
N THR A 299 0.19 19.35 0.78
CA THR A 299 0.81 20.68 0.66
C THR A 299 2.28 20.54 0.26
N LEU A 300 2.64 21.13 -0.87
CA LEU A 300 3.97 21.04 -1.48
C LEU A 300 4.65 22.37 -1.41
N PHE A 301 5.96 22.36 -1.23
CA PHE A 301 6.78 23.58 -1.19
C PHE A 301 7.92 23.49 -2.20
N SER A 302 8.21 24.60 -2.89
CA SER A 302 9.32 24.70 -3.86
C SER A 302 10.70 24.61 -3.22
N LYS A 303 10.80 24.99 -1.95
CA LYS A 303 12.00 24.92 -1.10
C LYS A 303 11.59 24.48 0.30
N GLU A 304 12.58 24.08 1.10
CA GLU A 304 12.35 23.79 2.52
C GLU A 304 11.65 24.99 3.17
N TYR A 305 10.53 24.70 3.83
CA TYR A 305 9.69 25.72 4.42
C TYR A 305 9.26 25.27 5.81
N HIS A 306 9.87 25.87 6.82
CA HIS A 306 9.45 25.70 8.20
C HIS A 306 8.16 26.49 8.39
N ASN A 307 7.04 25.77 8.39
CA ASN A 307 5.76 26.41 8.60
C ASN A 307 5.70 26.96 10.04
N PRO A 308 5.58 28.28 10.23
CA PRO A 308 5.75 28.88 11.55
C PRO A 308 4.54 28.67 12.46
N ILE A 309 3.47 28.06 11.97
CA ILE A 309 2.23 27.87 12.70
C ILE A 309 2.38 27.10 14.02
N ASP A 310 1.59 27.48 15.02
CA ASP A 310 1.54 26.82 16.31
C ASP A 310 0.73 25.51 16.24
N THR A 311 1.41 24.39 16.00
CA THR A 311 0.78 23.06 15.87
C THR A 311 0.09 22.54 17.14
N GLN A 312 0.32 23.16 18.30
CA GLN A 312 -0.25 22.76 19.60
C GLN A 312 -1.62 23.39 19.87
N ARG A 313 -1.90 24.55 19.28
CA ARG A 313 -3.23 25.19 19.32
C ARG A 313 -4.02 24.97 18.03
N LEU A 314 -3.37 24.42 17.03
CA LEU A 314 -3.92 24.25 15.72
C LEU A 314 -4.76 22.98 15.62
N ARG A 315 -6.07 23.17 15.50
CA ARG A 315 -7.00 22.11 15.14
C ARG A 315 -7.42 22.20 13.66
N ARG A 316 -6.62 22.96 12.86
CA ARG A 316 -6.63 23.11 11.37
C ARG A 316 -5.28 23.59 10.77
N ILE A 317 -4.51 22.77 10.04
CA ILE A 317 -3.38 22.99 9.06
C ILE A 317 -2.58 24.33 8.98
N PRO A 318 -1.21 24.47 9.08
CA PRO A 318 -0.05 23.61 8.60
C PRO A 318 1.09 23.04 9.59
N ARG A 319 2.18 22.35 9.11
CA ARG A 319 3.36 21.72 9.85
C ARG A 319 4.66 21.72 9.00
N PHE A 320 5.85 21.65 9.64
CA PHE A 320 6.98 20.73 9.33
C PHE A 320 8.03 20.70 10.47
N GLY A 321 8.53 19.51 10.82
CA GLY A 321 9.59 19.31 11.81
C GLY A 321 10.68 18.35 11.31
N GLY A 322 11.91 18.86 11.23
CA GLY A 322 13.16 18.12 11.31
C GLY A 322 14.06 18.88 12.27
N VAL A 323 14.24 18.38 13.49
CA VAL A 323 15.13 19.00 14.49
C VAL A 323 16.53 18.45 14.30
N ASP A 324 17.45 19.30 13.86
CA ASP A 324 18.88 19.07 13.96
C ASP A 324 19.35 19.36 15.39
N ARG A 325 19.86 18.33 16.09
CA ARG A 325 20.53 18.49 17.37
C ARG A 325 21.99 18.87 17.11
N LYS A 326 22.31 20.16 17.09
CA LYS A 326 23.63 20.68 17.53
C LYS A 326 23.67 22.21 17.63
N ARG A 327 24.31 22.68 18.71
CA ARG A 327 24.73 24.04 19.09
C ARG A 327 23.76 24.84 19.97
N GLN A 328 23.93 24.70 21.28
CA GLN A 328 23.77 25.81 22.23
C GLN A 328 25.03 26.68 22.25
N PRO A 329 24.90 28.00 22.44
CA PRO A 329 25.88 28.79 23.18
C PRO A 329 25.35 29.14 24.57
N ARG A 330 26.25 29.05 25.54
CA ARG A 330 26.10 29.49 26.94
C ARG A 330 25.80 30.99 27.01
N LEU A 331 24.89 31.39 27.89
CA LEU A 331 24.94 32.69 28.56
C LEU A 331 24.15 32.69 29.88
N HIS A 332 24.52 33.63 30.75
CA HIS A 332 24.58 33.56 32.21
C HIS A 332 23.28 33.60 33.01
N ARG A 333 23.38 33.06 34.23
CA ARG A 333 22.48 33.18 35.40
C ARG A 333 22.22 34.61 35.88
N THR A 334 20.98 34.86 36.33
CA THR A 334 20.62 35.59 37.58
C THR A 334 19.15 35.26 37.92
N LEU A 335 18.87 34.37 38.89
CA LEU A 335 18.49 34.63 40.29
C LEU A 335 17.24 35.53 40.49
N HIS A 336 16.12 34.94 40.93
CA HIS A 336 15.39 35.37 42.14
C HIS A 336 14.51 34.22 42.69
N ARG A 337 14.43 34.18 44.03
CA ARG A 337 13.85 33.13 44.89
C ARG A 337 12.38 33.41 45.29
N SER A 338 11.57 32.34 45.34
CA SER A 338 10.53 31.97 46.35
C SER A 338 9.32 32.91 46.63
N PRO A 339 8.23 32.46 47.34
CA PRO A 339 8.05 31.22 48.14
C PRO A 339 6.74 30.41 47.96
N ARG A 340 6.74 29.25 48.63
CA ARG A 340 5.65 28.30 48.94
C ARG A 340 4.48 28.90 49.75
N LEU A 341 3.27 28.37 49.55
CA LEU A 341 2.11 28.22 50.48
C LEU A 341 1.27 27.05 49.88
N SER A 342 0.92 25.90 50.49
CA SER A 342 0.27 25.47 51.74
C SER A 342 -1.26 25.65 51.79
N ARG A 343 -1.96 24.52 52.10
CA ARG A 343 -3.37 24.34 52.56
C ARG A 343 -4.44 24.34 51.44
N SER A 344 -5.56 23.60 51.50
CA SER A 344 -6.16 22.69 52.49
C SER A 344 -7.38 21.97 51.88
N ARG A 345 -7.80 20.90 52.57
CA ARG A 345 -9.02 20.07 52.42
C ARG A 345 -10.34 20.86 52.36
N HIS A 346 -11.27 20.40 51.51
CA HIS A 346 -12.72 20.13 51.71
C HIS A 346 -13.26 19.73 50.31
N TRP A 347 -14.02 18.66 50.11
CA TRP A 347 -15.47 18.60 50.31
C TRP A 347 -15.97 17.14 50.31
N LEU A 348 -16.89 16.85 51.24
CA LEU A 348 -17.70 15.64 51.39
C LEU A 348 -19.12 16.16 51.62
N SER A 349 -19.95 16.24 50.58
CA SER A 349 -21.41 16.47 50.67
C SER A 349 -22.02 16.46 49.26
N ALA A 350 -22.71 15.38 48.90
CA ALA A 350 -23.84 15.32 47.96
C ALA A 350 -24.09 13.86 47.51
N LEU A 351 -24.72 13.05 48.37
CA LEU A 351 -25.29 11.75 47.98
C LEU A 351 -26.45 11.42 48.92
N GLU A 352 -27.52 12.20 48.82
CA GLU A 352 -28.79 11.96 49.53
C GLU A 352 -29.92 12.73 48.82
N THR A 353 -30.41 12.23 47.68
CA THR A 353 -31.82 12.39 47.24
C THR A 353 -32.07 11.65 45.93
N ALA A 354 -32.76 10.50 46.01
CA ALA A 354 -33.80 10.02 45.08
C ALA A 354 -33.99 8.50 45.25
N SER A 355 -34.68 8.14 46.33
CA SER A 355 -35.38 6.86 46.45
C SER A 355 -36.78 7.01 45.83
N GLY A 356 -37.21 6.00 45.05
CA GLY A 356 -38.62 5.79 44.75
C GLY A 356 -38.90 5.13 43.40
N GLY A 357 -39.21 3.82 43.40
CA GLY A 357 -39.80 3.16 42.22
C GLY A 357 -39.76 1.62 42.18
N ASN A 358 -40.55 0.97 43.03
CA ASN A 358 -41.16 -0.39 42.94
C ASN A 358 -40.53 -1.51 42.08
N ASN A 359 -40.03 -2.54 42.77
CA ASN A 359 -39.85 -3.91 42.29
C ASN A 359 -41.03 -4.80 42.69
N ALA A 360 -41.80 -5.30 41.71
CA ALA A 360 -42.78 -6.37 41.93
C ALA A 360 -43.11 -7.12 40.64
N TRP A 361 -42.12 -7.77 40.01
CA TRP A 361 -42.37 -8.88 39.08
C TRP A 361 -41.06 -9.62 38.80
N LEU A 362 -40.89 -10.82 39.37
CA LEU A 362 -40.07 -11.96 38.90
C LEU A 362 -39.72 -12.88 40.10
N TYR A 363 -40.73 -13.56 40.65
CA TYR A 363 -40.53 -14.65 41.61
C TYR A 363 -41.39 -15.89 41.28
N ASN A 364 -41.79 -16.10 40.02
CA ASN A 364 -42.76 -17.16 39.68
C ASN A 364 -42.50 -17.96 38.39
N CYS A 365 -41.25 -18.12 37.93
CA CYS A 365 -40.97 -18.97 36.77
C CYS A 365 -39.73 -19.88 36.93
N PHE A 366 -39.52 -20.48 38.10
CA PHE A 366 -38.39 -21.40 38.34
C PHE A 366 -38.76 -22.86 38.67
N GLU A 367 -40.01 -23.29 38.46
CA GLU A 367 -40.44 -24.65 38.84
C GLU A 367 -40.95 -25.56 37.69
N SER A 368 -40.57 -25.33 36.44
CA SER A 368 -41.05 -26.16 35.31
C SER A 368 -39.99 -26.54 34.27
N TRP A 369 -38.72 -26.69 34.65
CA TRP A 369 -37.66 -27.05 33.70
C TRP A 369 -36.67 -28.08 34.23
N GLN A 370 -37.17 -29.10 34.95
CA GLN A 370 -36.33 -30.14 35.55
C GLN A 370 -36.88 -31.56 35.27
N LYS A 371 -37.27 -31.87 34.02
CA LYS A 371 -37.80 -33.22 33.72
C LYS A 371 -37.61 -33.81 32.32
N ARG A 372 -36.68 -33.33 31.49
CA ARG A 372 -36.31 -34.05 30.25
C ARG A 372 -34.80 -33.96 29.99
N TYR A 373 -34.19 -35.13 29.76
CA TYR A 373 -32.82 -35.41 29.32
C TYR A 373 -31.76 -35.71 30.40
N PRO A 374 -31.53 -37.01 30.71
CA PRO A 374 -30.35 -37.49 31.42
C PRO A 374 -29.27 -37.92 30.41
N SER A 375 -28.17 -37.18 30.30
CA SER A 375 -26.86 -37.68 29.78
C SER A 375 -25.81 -36.56 29.80
N VAL A 376 -25.36 -36.16 30.99
CA VAL A 376 -24.20 -35.26 31.17
C VAL A 376 -23.17 -35.82 32.16
N GLU A 377 -23.44 -36.95 32.83
CA GLU A 377 -22.54 -37.52 33.83
C GLU A 377 -21.24 -38.12 33.28
N ASN A 378 -21.14 -38.45 31.99
CA ASN A 378 -19.92 -39.07 31.42
C ASN A 378 -18.86 -38.08 30.91
N MET A 379 -19.16 -36.78 30.86
CA MET A 379 -18.20 -35.77 30.37
C MET A 379 -17.44 -35.08 31.50
N VAL A 380 -17.98 -35.12 32.73
CA VAL A 380 -17.37 -34.53 33.93
C VAL A 380 -16.26 -35.41 34.53
N GLU A 381 -16.28 -36.73 34.29
CA GLU A 381 -15.21 -37.62 34.80
C GLU A 381 -13.90 -37.52 34.01
N GLN A 382 -13.92 -37.19 32.71
CA GLN A 382 -12.69 -37.09 31.92
C GLN A 382 -11.92 -35.78 32.12
N TYR A 383 -12.55 -34.73 32.65
CA TYR A 383 -11.89 -33.46 32.98
C TYR A 383 -11.18 -33.47 34.36
N LYS A 384 -11.45 -34.48 35.21
CA LYS A 384 -10.77 -34.67 36.50
C LYS A 384 -9.43 -35.41 36.39
N ALA A 385 -9.04 -35.90 35.21
CA ALA A 385 -7.91 -36.81 35.04
C ALA A 385 -6.56 -36.13 34.69
N GLY A 386 -6.50 -34.80 34.66
CA GLY A 386 -5.29 -34.03 34.33
C GLY A 386 -4.72 -33.27 35.53
N ASP A 387 -4.53 -33.94 36.67
CA ASP A 387 -3.94 -33.32 37.86
C ASP A 387 -2.43 -33.15 37.70
N THR A 388 -1.99 -31.89 37.54
CA THR A 388 -0.76 -31.46 38.22
C THR A 388 -1.21 -30.52 39.34
N PRO A 389 -1.07 -30.91 40.62
CA PRO A 389 -1.49 -30.06 41.73
C PRO A 389 -0.60 -28.81 41.73
N VAL A 390 -1.24 -27.65 41.68
CA VAL A 390 -0.61 -26.39 42.11
C VAL A 390 -0.65 -26.43 43.62
N ASP A 391 0.51 -26.41 44.28
CA ASP A 391 0.59 -26.40 45.75
C ASP A 391 0.09 -25.04 46.26
N VAL A 392 -1.22 -24.92 46.43
CA VAL A 392 -1.85 -23.77 47.05
C VAL A 392 -1.43 -23.75 48.54
N PRO A 393 -0.93 -22.63 49.08
CA PRO A 393 -0.51 -22.56 50.48
C PRO A 393 -1.63 -23.06 51.41
N SER A 394 -1.32 -24.06 52.25
CA SER A 394 -2.29 -24.71 53.13
C SER A 394 -3.04 -23.66 53.97
N GLY A 395 -4.36 -23.57 53.79
CA GLY A 395 -5.22 -22.62 54.49
C GLY A 395 -5.50 -21.31 53.75
N SER A 396 -5.24 -21.21 52.45
CA SER A 396 -5.70 -20.09 51.61
C SER A 396 -7.02 -20.38 50.90
N THR A 397 -7.80 -19.33 50.65
CA THR A 397 -9.12 -19.38 49.99
C THR A 397 -9.17 -18.35 48.88
N THR A 398 -9.72 -18.75 47.72
CA THR A 398 -9.99 -17.83 46.61
C THR A 398 -11.45 -17.43 46.63
N LYS A 399 -11.73 -16.12 46.58
CA LYS A 399 -13.09 -15.55 46.50
C LYS A 399 -13.25 -14.74 45.22
N LEU A 400 -14.44 -14.77 44.63
CA LEU A 400 -14.81 -13.81 43.59
C LEU A 400 -15.16 -12.46 44.22
N ALA A 401 -15.08 -11.39 43.44
CA ALA A 401 -15.36 -10.04 43.92
C ALA A 401 -16.80 -9.89 44.41
N SER A 402 -17.74 -10.65 43.83
CA SER A 402 -19.13 -10.75 44.29
C SER A 402 -19.28 -11.33 45.70
N ASP A 403 -18.27 -12.04 46.20
CA ASP A 403 -18.31 -12.80 47.44
C ASP A 403 -17.48 -12.15 48.57
N LEU A 404 -16.92 -10.95 48.32
CA LEU A 404 -16.14 -10.21 49.30
C LEU A 404 -17.06 -9.44 50.26
N SER A 405 -16.73 -9.44 51.55
CA SER A 405 -17.31 -8.47 52.48
C SER A 405 -16.82 -7.05 52.18
N ILE A 406 -17.49 -6.03 52.72
CA ILE A 406 -17.08 -4.63 52.56
C ILE A 406 -15.65 -4.41 53.11
N GLU A 407 -15.32 -5.07 54.22
CA GLU A 407 -13.98 -5.02 54.83
C GLU A 407 -12.92 -5.70 53.97
N GLU A 408 -13.25 -6.85 53.36
CA GLU A 408 -12.35 -7.56 52.44
C GLU A 408 -12.13 -6.74 51.15
N TYR A 409 -13.16 -6.05 50.68
CA TYR A 409 -13.07 -5.16 49.52
C TYR A 409 -12.15 -3.96 49.77
N GLU A 410 -12.26 -3.29 50.93
CA GLU A 410 -11.35 -2.20 51.29
C GLU A 410 -9.90 -2.69 51.51
N ALA A 411 -9.73 -3.94 51.95
CA ALA A 411 -8.41 -4.59 52.00
C ALA A 411 -7.82 -4.81 50.59
N VAL A 412 -8.62 -5.18 49.59
CA VAL A 412 -8.18 -5.30 48.19
C VAL A 412 -7.73 -3.96 47.62
N LEU A 413 -8.47 -2.88 47.87
CA LEU A 413 -8.08 -1.55 47.42
C LEU A 413 -6.76 -1.10 48.05
N SER A 414 -6.57 -1.39 49.34
CA SER A 414 -5.33 -1.09 50.06
C SER A 414 -4.15 -1.92 49.53
N TYR A 415 -4.36 -3.21 49.26
CA TYR A 415 -3.35 -4.11 48.69
C TYR A 415 -2.92 -3.67 47.27
N VAL A 416 -3.88 -3.32 46.39
CA VAL A 416 -3.54 -2.83 45.04
C VAL A 416 -2.78 -1.50 45.12
N HIS A 417 -3.12 -0.62 46.06
CA HIS A 417 -2.37 0.62 46.27
C HIS A 417 -0.92 0.33 46.70
N GLU A 418 -0.73 -0.57 47.66
CA GLU A 418 0.59 -0.97 48.17
C GLU A 418 1.46 -1.61 47.08
N VAL A 419 0.91 -2.57 46.31
CA VAL A 419 1.66 -3.32 45.30
C VAL A 419 1.91 -2.50 44.02
N SER A 420 0.97 -1.64 43.61
CA SER A 420 1.13 -0.84 42.39
C SER A 420 1.86 0.50 42.59
N GLY A 421 1.98 0.98 43.83
CA GLY A 421 2.54 2.29 44.16
C GLY A 421 1.72 3.48 43.65
N GLN A 422 0.48 3.26 43.19
CA GLN A 422 -0.43 4.30 42.68
C GLN A 422 -1.79 4.19 43.36
N ASP A 423 -2.42 5.33 43.70
CA ASP A 423 -3.80 5.34 44.20
C ASP A 423 -4.78 5.08 43.05
N ARG A 424 -5.19 3.81 42.91
CA ARG A 424 -6.17 3.36 41.91
C ARG A 424 -7.55 3.10 42.50
N SER A 425 -7.78 3.50 43.77
CA SER A 425 -9.01 3.21 44.51
C SER A 425 -10.25 3.80 43.85
N ARG A 426 -10.17 5.02 43.27
CA ARG A 426 -11.27 5.64 42.53
C ARG A 426 -11.65 4.89 41.26
N LEU A 427 -10.66 4.39 40.51
CA LEU A 427 -10.90 3.66 39.26
C LEU A 427 -11.55 2.30 39.56
N LEU A 428 -11.05 1.57 40.55
CA LEU A 428 -11.61 0.28 40.96
C LEU A 428 -13.03 0.43 41.54
N ARG A 429 -13.28 1.44 42.40
CA ARG A 429 -14.64 1.74 42.90
C ARG A 429 -15.62 2.07 41.77
N LEU A 430 -15.21 2.87 40.79
CA LEU A 430 -16.04 3.21 39.63
C LEU A 430 -16.35 1.97 38.79
N HIS A 431 -15.38 1.07 38.62
CA HIS A 431 -15.55 -0.11 37.80
C HIS A 431 -16.41 -1.20 38.44
N PHE A 432 -16.29 -1.43 39.75
CA PHE A 432 -17.14 -2.39 40.47
C PHE A 432 -18.59 -1.91 40.61
N ALA A 433 -18.82 -0.58 40.66
CA ALA A 433 -20.16 -0.01 40.74
C ALA A 433 -20.97 -0.08 39.42
N LEU A 434 -20.33 -0.45 38.31
CA LEU A 434 -20.96 -0.48 36.99
C LEU A 434 -21.31 -1.89 36.50
N ASP A 435 -21.24 -2.94 37.33
CA ASP A 435 -21.49 -4.36 36.96
C ASP A 435 -20.65 -4.93 35.77
N PHE A 436 -19.66 -4.18 35.27
CA PHE A 436 -18.85 -4.57 34.10
C PHE A 436 -17.54 -5.31 34.44
N ILE A 437 -17.28 -5.63 35.72
CA ILE A 437 -16.05 -6.31 36.16
C ILE A 437 -16.34 -7.49 37.09
N GLU A 438 -15.73 -8.64 36.79
CA GLU A 438 -15.56 -9.74 37.74
C GLU A 438 -14.11 -9.74 38.27
N GLY A 439 -13.91 -9.91 39.58
CA GLY A 439 -12.58 -9.98 40.20
C GLY A 439 -12.37 -11.30 40.95
N ALA A 440 -11.14 -11.72 41.15
CA ALA A 440 -10.78 -12.85 42.01
C ALA A 440 -9.65 -12.46 42.96
N VAL A 441 -9.79 -12.85 44.22
CA VAL A 441 -8.84 -12.57 45.30
C VAL A 441 -8.42 -13.87 45.96
N LEU A 442 -7.12 -14.11 46.10
CA LEU A 442 -6.58 -15.19 46.93
C LEU A 442 -6.20 -14.60 48.29
N MET A 443 -6.72 -15.17 49.37
CA MET A 443 -6.44 -14.75 50.74
C MET A 443 -5.91 -15.93 51.56
N ASN A 444 -4.99 -15.69 52.49
CA ASN A 444 -4.56 -16.72 53.43
C ASN A 444 -5.50 -16.80 54.66
N SER A 445 -5.24 -17.75 55.55
CA SER A 445 -6.02 -17.97 56.79
C SER A 445 -6.01 -16.79 57.77
N ALA A 446 -5.09 -15.83 57.60
CA ALA A 446 -5.03 -14.59 58.36
C ALA A 446 -5.73 -13.42 57.65
N SER A 447 -6.51 -13.68 56.60
CA SER A 447 -7.19 -12.68 55.75
C SER A 447 -6.24 -11.69 55.05
N ARG A 448 -4.98 -12.07 54.86
CA ARG A 448 -4.04 -11.29 54.04
C ARG A 448 -4.20 -11.68 52.57
N ILE A 449 -4.30 -10.68 51.70
CA ILE A 449 -4.40 -10.87 50.26
C ILE A 449 -3.04 -11.27 49.71
N LEU A 450 -3.01 -12.37 48.98
CA LEU A 450 -1.83 -12.94 48.33
C LEU A 450 -1.83 -12.69 46.82
N ALA A 451 -3.02 -12.57 46.21
CA ALA A 451 -3.18 -12.19 44.82
C ALA A 451 -4.54 -11.56 44.50
N PHE A 452 -4.59 -10.73 43.46
CA PHE A 452 -5.78 -10.12 42.88
C PHE A 452 -5.69 -10.07 41.35
N ALA A 453 -6.78 -10.45 40.68
CA ALA A 453 -6.97 -10.27 39.24
C ALA A 453 -8.40 -9.79 38.96
N SER A 454 -8.62 -9.09 37.85
CA SER A 454 -9.96 -8.74 37.40
C SER A 454 -10.13 -8.85 35.90
N VAL A 455 -11.36 -9.06 35.46
CA VAL A 455 -11.78 -9.17 34.07
C VAL A 455 -12.73 -8.03 33.75
N THR A 456 -12.45 -7.31 32.66
CA THR A 456 -13.31 -6.27 32.08
C THR A 456 -13.85 -6.76 30.75
N THR A 457 -15.12 -6.53 30.46
CA THR A 457 -15.65 -6.66 29.10
C THR A 457 -15.47 -5.34 28.36
N THR A 458 -14.97 -5.38 27.13
CA THR A 458 -14.81 -4.18 26.29
C THR A 458 -15.40 -4.43 24.92
N GLY A 459 -16.45 -3.71 24.55
CA GLY A 459 -17.11 -3.81 23.24
C GLY A 459 -18.57 -3.34 23.26
N ALA A 460 -19.18 -3.13 22.09
CA ALA A 460 -20.62 -2.93 21.97
C ALA A 460 -21.37 -4.19 22.39
N GLU A 461 -22.70 -4.12 22.57
CA GLU A 461 -23.55 -5.21 23.08
C GLU A 461 -23.34 -6.57 22.40
N ASP A 462 -22.77 -6.58 21.18
CA ASP A 462 -22.55 -7.78 20.36
C ASP A 462 -21.08 -8.21 20.17
N SER A 463 -20.08 -7.51 20.73
CA SER A 463 -18.65 -7.90 20.60
C SER A 463 -18.03 -8.18 21.97
N HIS A 464 -18.06 -9.43 22.42
CA HIS A 464 -17.61 -9.82 23.76
C HIS A 464 -16.09 -10.07 23.82
N VAL A 465 -15.31 -9.00 23.97
CA VAL A 465 -13.87 -9.10 24.28
C VAL A 465 -13.67 -8.99 25.78
N PHE A 466 -13.10 -10.04 26.40
CA PHE A 466 -12.73 -10.04 27.81
C PHE A 466 -11.26 -9.66 27.96
N LYS A 467 -10.98 -8.68 28.81
CA LYS A 467 -9.63 -8.24 29.13
C LYS A 467 -9.36 -8.50 30.61
N ILE A 468 -8.41 -9.37 30.90
CA ILE A 468 -7.87 -9.56 32.25
C ILE A 468 -6.95 -8.35 32.54
N SER A 469 -7.33 -7.54 33.52
CA SER A 469 -6.52 -6.44 34.07
C SER A 469 -5.26 -7.00 34.76
N PRO A 470 -4.25 -6.16 35.07
CA PRO A 470 -3.00 -6.63 35.64
C PRO A 470 -3.22 -7.52 36.87
N VAL A 471 -2.58 -8.68 36.89
CA VAL A 471 -2.59 -9.61 38.04
C VAL A 471 -1.55 -9.13 39.04
N TYR A 472 -1.98 -8.87 40.26
CA TYR A 472 -1.09 -8.53 41.38
C TYR A 472 -0.96 -9.78 42.23
N ALA A 473 0.22 -10.37 42.34
CA ALA A 473 0.44 -11.59 43.11
C ALA A 473 1.85 -11.61 43.71
N GLU A 474 2.02 -12.22 44.87
CA GLU A 474 3.33 -12.40 45.52
C GLU A 474 4.20 -13.46 44.81
N GLY A 475 3.58 -14.41 44.08
CA GLY A 475 4.24 -15.50 43.35
C GLY A 475 3.41 -16.07 42.19
N LEU A 476 3.98 -17.04 41.47
CA LEU A 476 3.38 -17.67 40.28
C LEU A 476 2.13 -18.48 40.62
N ASP A 477 2.20 -19.27 41.69
CA ASP A 477 1.12 -20.16 42.10
C ASP A 477 -0.09 -19.36 42.61
N GLU A 478 0.15 -18.24 43.28
CA GLU A 478 -0.88 -17.29 43.71
C GLU A 478 -1.55 -16.61 42.52
N ALA A 479 -0.77 -16.23 41.48
CA ALA A 479 -1.30 -15.65 40.26
C ALA A 479 -2.20 -16.64 39.50
N LEU A 480 -1.78 -17.90 39.38
CA LEU A 480 -2.57 -18.94 38.71
C LEU A 480 -3.86 -19.26 39.50
N SER A 481 -3.80 -19.20 40.82
CA SER A 481 -4.93 -19.45 41.72
C SER A 481 -6.06 -18.41 41.59
N VAL A 482 -5.75 -17.16 41.20
CA VAL A 482 -6.78 -16.12 40.94
C VAL A 482 -7.22 -16.05 39.48
N ILE A 483 -6.38 -16.47 38.52
CA ILE A 483 -6.73 -16.46 37.09
C ILE A 483 -7.71 -17.60 36.75
N ARG A 484 -7.52 -18.79 37.34
CA ARG A 484 -8.33 -19.98 37.01
C ARG A 484 -9.84 -19.79 37.28
N PRO A 485 -10.28 -19.22 38.42
CA PRO A 485 -11.70 -18.94 38.66
C PRO A 485 -12.30 -17.91 37.69
N LEU A 486 -11.53 -16.89 37.29
CA LEU A 486 -11.98 -15.89 36.32
C LEU A 486 -12.19 -16.48 34.92
N LEU A 487 -11.31 -17.38 34.49
CA LEU A 487 -11.47 -18.09 33.22
C LEU A 487 -12.69 -19.02 33.24
N ASN A 488 -12.93 -19.72 34.34
CA ASN A 488 -14.14 -20.54 34.50
C ASN A 488 -15.41 -19.68 34.44
N LYS A 489 -15.40 -18.51 35.07
CA LYS A 489 -16.55 -17.58 35.03
C LYS A 489 -16.82 -17.01 33.64
N ILE A 490 -15.76 -16.65 32.90
CA ILE A 490 -15.86 -16.24 31.48
C ILE A 490 -16.47 -17.36 30.65
N HIS A 491 -16.06 -18.61 30.89
CA HIS A 491 -16.56 -19.77 30.19
C HIS A 491 -18.06 -20.02 30.46
N GLU A 492 -18.49 -19.96 31.73
CA GLU A 492 -19.90 -20.07 32.13
C GLU A 492 -20.77 -18.98 31.49
N GLN A 493 -20.32 -17.72 31.50
CA GLN A 493 -21.02 -16.58 30.89
C GLN A 493 -21.10 -16.67 29.36
N SER A 494 -20.11 -17.32 28.73
CA SER A 494 -20.11 -17.55 27.29
C SER A 494 -21.08 -18.66 26.88
N ILE A 495 -21.20 -19.74 27.67
CA ILE A 495 -22.11 -20.87 27.37
C ILE A 495 -23.59 -20.49 27.52
N SER A 496 -23.96 -19.71 28.54
CA SER A 496 -25.37 -19.41 28.83
C SER A 496 -26.06 -18.49 27.80
N LYS A 497 -25.31 -17.86 26.89
CA LYS A 497 -25.82 -16.93 25.87
C LYS A 497 -25.91 -17.55 24.47
N THR A 498 -25.10 -18.55 24.15
CA THR A 498 -25.10 -19.24 22.85
C THR A 498 -26.37 -20.08 22.60
N GLU A 499 -27.14 -20.41 23.64
CA GLU A 499 -28.43 -21.11 23.50
C GLU A 499 -29.60 -20.21 23.03
N LYS A 500 -29.42 -18.87 22.96
CA LYS A 500 -30.54 -17.94 22.65
C LYS A 500 -30.53 -17.28 21.27
N GLN A 501 -29.54 -17.51 20.40
CA GLN A 501 -29.53 -16.91 19.06
C GLN A 501 -28.96 -17.88 18.01
N SER A 502 -29.84 -18.50 17.22
CA SER A 502 -29.48 -19.17 15.98
C SER A 502 -30.04 -18.38 14.79
N ASN A 503 -29.21 -17.50 14.22
CA ASN A 503 -29.04 -17.27 12.78
C ASN A 503 -28.20 -16.02 12.51
N ILE A 504 -27.15 -16.22 11.69
CA ILE A 504 -26.38 -15.23 10.90
C ILE A 504 -25.22 -14.49 11.63
N PHE A 505 -24.00 -14.74 11.11
CA PHE A 505 -22.65 -14.22 11.40
C PHE A 505 -21.88 -14.74 12.64
N GLN A 506 -20.67 -15.23 12.37
CA GLN A 506 -19.69 -15.75 13.35
C GLN A 506 -18.42 -14.88 13.27
N ASP A 507 -18.09 -14.18 14.35
CA ASP A 507 -16.88 -13.35 14.47
C ASP A 507 -15.89 -14.00 15.45
N ASN A 508 -14.66 -14.26 14.98
CA ASN A 508 -13.57 -14.86 15.76
C ASN A 508 -12.62 -13.77 16.26
N ASN A 509 -12.86 -13.19 17.43
CA ASN A 509 -11.90 -12.28 18.08
C ASN A 509 -11.98 -12.26 19.62
N ALA A 510 -12.21 -13.41 20.27
CA ALA A 510 -12.39 -13.44 21.73
C ALA A 510 -11.10 -13.42 22.57
N LEU A 511 -9.90 -13.63 22.00
CA LEU A 511 -8.65 -13.68 22.79
C LEU A 511 -7.49 -12.97 22.09
N SER A 512 -7.45 -11.64 22.18
CA SER A 512 -6.17 -10.92 22.09
C SER A 512 -6.20 -9.62 22.89
N LEU A 513 -5.65 -9.65 24.10
CA LEU A 513 -4.83 -8.57 24.70
C LEU A 513 -4.36 -8.98 26.11
N ILE A 514 -3.07 -9.23 26.28
CA ILE A 514 -2.40 -9.22 27.59
C ILE A 514 -1.50 -7.98 27.61
N SER A 515 -1.78 -7.00 28.46
CA SER A 515 -0.97 -5.79 28.58
C SER A 515 -0.23 -5.71 29.91
N THR A 516 1.10 -5.55 29.82
CA THR A 516 2.09 -5.02 30.80
C THR A 516 2.04 -5.52 32.24
N TRP A 517 3.11 -6.21 32.64
CA TRP A 517 3.31 -6.83 33.95
C TRP A 517 4.35 -6.02 34.74
N SER A 518 4.13 -5.82 36.03
CA SER A 518 5.13 -5.27 36.98
C SER A 518 5.21 -6.18 38.21
N GLY A 519 6.37 -6.78 38.46
CA GLY A 519 6.63 -7.67 39.59
C GLY A 519 7.48 -8.89 39.21
N SER A 520 8.17 -9.48 40.19
CA SER A 520 9.10 -10.62 40.03
C SER A 520 8.45 -11.86 39.41
N ALA A 521 7.18 -12.14 39.74
CA ALA A 521 6.41 -13.25 39.15
C ALA A 521 6.16 -13.06 37.63
N GLY A 522 6.09 -11.81 37.16
CA GLY A 522 5.88 -11.50 35.75
C GLY A 522 7.10 -11.62 34.85
N GLU A 523 8.29 -11.73 35.42
CA GLU A 523 9.51 -12.04 34.68
C GLU A 523 9.69 -13.54 34.47
N GLN A 524 9.15 -14.38 35.37
CA GLN A 524 9.22 -15.85 35.28
C GLN A 524 8.21 -16.45 34.29
N LEU A 525 7.05 -15.81 34.10
CA LEU A 525 6.01 -16.24 33.14
C LEU A 525 6.30 -15.83 31.69
N ARG A 526 7.20 -14.86 31.48
CA ARG A 526 7.49 -14.26 30.16
C ARG A 526 8.11 -15.25 29.16
N PRO A 527 9.07 -16.13 29.52
CA PRO A 527 9.67 -17.08 28.58
C PRO A 527 8.67 -18.16 28.12
N LEU A 528 7.83 -18.67 29.03
CA LEU A 528 6.86 -19.74 28.76
C LEU A 528 5.73 -19.33 27.79
N LEU A 529 5.44 -18.03 27.68
CA LEU A 529 4.40 -17.50 26.79
C LEU A 529 4.96 -16.86 25.51
N GLN A 530 6.26 -16.49 25.48
CA GLN A 530 6.90 -15.86 24.31
C GLN A 530 7.42 -16.87 23.27
N GLU A 531 7.61 -18.13 23.63
CA GLU A 531 8.10 -19.18 22.73
C GLU A 531 7.13 -19.49 21.55
N LYS A 532 5.87 -19.05 21.63
CA LYS A 532 4.86 -19.25 20.56
C LYS A 532 4.61 -18.03 19.67
N SER A 533 5.30 -16.90 19.86
CA SER A 533 4.97 -15.65 19.17
C SER A 533 6.22 -14.84 18.83
N ILE A 534 6.93 -15.17 17.74
CA ILE A 534 7.67 -14.23 16.86
C ILE A 534 8.12 -14.99 15.61
N HIS A 535 7.71 -14.56 14.40
CA HIS A 535 8.43 -14.75 13.13
C HIS A 535 8.35 -13.45 12.33
N SER A 536 9.46 -13.00 11.74
CA SER A 536 9.61 -11.77 10.93
C SER A 536 8.77 -11.80 9.65
N ASN A 537 8.39 -10.65 9.07
CA ASN A 537 7.57 -10.54 7.83
C ASN A 537 8.20 -11.18 6.56
N THR A 538 9.42 -11.72 6.63
CA THR A 538 9.98 -12.63 5.63
C THR A 538 9.46 -14.08 5.75
N SER A 539 8.53 -14.34 6.69
CA SER A 539 7.97 -15.66 6.97
C SER A 539 6.79 -16.07 6.07
N LEU A 540 6.19 -15.14 5.31
CA LEU A 540 4.91 -15.43 4.65
C LEU A 540 5.02 -16.13 3.28
N TYR A 541 6.16 -16.04 2.60
CA TYR A 541 6.31 -16.59 1.24
C TYR A 541 7.72 -17.11 0.93
N THR A 542 7.81 -17.96 -0.10
CA THR A 542 9.05 -18.45 -0.71
C THR A 542 9.09 -18.06 -2.18
N LEU A 543 10.25 -17.63 -2.68
CA LEU A 543 10.47 -17.32 -4.10
C LEU A 543 11.14 -18.50 -4.82
N TYR A 544 10.44 -19.08 -5.77
CA TYR A 544 10.94 -20.14 -6.64
C TYR A 544 11.40 -19.54 -7.95
N SER A 545 12.62 -19.90 -8.38
CA SER A 545 13.12 -19.56 -9.71
C SER A 545 13.02 -20.80 -10.58
N ARG A 546 12.39 -20.70 -11.76
CA ARG A 546 12.15 -21.83 -12.68
C ARG A 546 11.36 -22.97 -12.02
N PRO A 547 10.08 -22.77 -11.68
CA PRO A 547 9.19 -23.90 -11.37
C PRO A 547 9.26 -24.93 -12.49
N SER A 548 9.17 -26.23 -12.15
CA SER A 548 9.15 -27.28 -13.18
C SER A 548 7.91 -27.12 -14.07
N THR A 549 7.93 -27.68 -15.27
CA THR A 549 6.78 -27.64 -16.19
C THR A 549 5.51 -28.24 -15.60
N ASN A 550 5.65 -29.14 -14.63
CA ASN A 550 4.57 -29.85 -13.94
C ASN A 550 4.28 -29.29 -12.54
N ASP A 551 4.83 -28.13 -12.19
CA ASP A 551 4.58 -27.48 -10.90
C ASP A 551 3.12 -27.00 -10.81
N GLU A 552 2.42 -27.35 -9.73
CA GLU A 552 1.02 -26.97 -9.49
C GLU A 552 0.80 -25.44 -9.55
N SER A 553 1.85 -24.64 -9.29
CA SER A 553 1.76 -23.19 -9.40
C SER A 553 1.44 -22.71 -10.81
N TRP A 554 1.66 -23.51 -11.86
CA TRP A 554 1.23 -23.17 -13.21
C TRP A 554 -0.29 -23.25 -13.39
N ALA A 555 -0.95 -24.21 -12.73
CA ALA A 555 -2.42 -24.28 -12.74
C ALA A 555 -3.03 -23.09 -12.00
N GLU A 556 -2.48 -22.74 -10.83
CA GLU A 556 -2.93 -21.57 -10.05
C GLU A 556 -2.60 -20.24 -10.76
N TRP A 557 -1.45 -20.15 -11.42
CA TRP A 557 -1.09 -19.02 -12.27
C TRP A 557 -2.08 -18.86 -13.42
N LYS A 558 -2.42 -19.94 -14.14
CA LYS A 558 -3.41 -19.94 -15.22
C LYS A 558 -4.76 -19.41 -14.73
N ALA A 559 -5.25 -19.93 -13.60
CA ALA A 559 -6.49 -19.47 -12.98
C ALA A 559 -6.43 -17.98 -12.60
N ALA A 560 -5.30 -17.50 -12.08
CA ALA A 560 -5.11 -16.09 -11.76
C ALA A 560 -5.08 -15.18 -13.00
N VAL A 561 -4.48 -15.62 -14.11
CA VAL A 561 -4.47 -14.87 -15.39
C VAL A 561 -5.89 -14.73 -15.93
N GLN A 562 -6.66 -15.83 -15.91
CA GLN A 562 -8.05 -15.87 -16.36
C GLN A 562 -8.94 -14.98 -15.50
N ALA A 563 -8.82 -15.06 -14.18
CA ALA A 563 -9.61 -14.26 -13.23
C ALA A 563 -9.38 -12.74 -13.38
N GLU A 564 -8.19 -12.30 -13.83
CA GLU A 564 -7.89 -10.90 -14.09
C GLU A 564 -8.36 -10.41 -15.48
N GLY A 565 -8.94 -11.30 -16.30
CA GLY A 565 -9.47 -10.95 -17.62
C GLY A 565 -8.40 -10.62 -18.67
N TRP A 566 -7.18 -11.18 -18.55
CA TRP A 566 -6.07 -10.94 -19.48
C TRP A 566 -6.21 -11.67 -20.83
N VAL A 567 -7.45 -11.84 -21.31
CA VAL A 567 -7.83 -12.66 -22.48
C VAL A 567 -7.20 -12.16 -23.80
N THR A 568 -6.86 -10.88 -23.89
CA THR A 568 -6.21 -10.33 -25.09
C THR A 568 -4.74 -10.76 -25.22
N SER A 569 -4.07 -11.06 -24.11
CA SER A 569 -2.62 -11.31 -24.03
C SER A 569 -2.25 -12.73 -23.58
N GLY A 570 -3.20 -13.50 -23.03
CA GLY A 570 -3.02 -14.92 -22.68
C GLY A 570 -4.26 -15.74 -23.02
N ASP A 571 -4.27 -16.33 -24.22
CA ASP A 571 -5.24 -17.37 -24.60
C ASP A 571 -4.85 -18.73 -24.00
N ASP A 572 -5.76 -19.71 -24.08
CA ASP A 572 -5.53 -21.00 -23.40
C ASP A 572 -4.29 -21.71 -23.90
N SER A 573 -3.93 -21.57 -25.18
CA SER A 573 -2.69 -22.15 -25.69
C SER A 573 -1.46 -21.43 -25.17
N THR A 574 -1.46 -20.09 -25.13
CA THR A 574 -0.38 -19.33 -24.48
C THR A 574 -0.18 -19.84 -23.05
N LEU A 575 -1.25 -19.96 -22.27
CA LEU A 575 -1.17 -20.42 -20.89
C LEU A 575 -0.69 -21.88 -20.78
N ALA A 576 -1.00 -22.74 -21.74
CA ALA A 576 -0.58 -24.14 -21.77
C ALA A 576 0.88 -24.34 -22.20
N VAL A 577 1.40 -23.55 -23.15
CA VAL A 577 2.79 -23.68 -23.62
C VAL A 577 3.78 -22.88 -22.76
N THR A 578 3.31 -21.84 -22.06
CA THR A 578 4.15 -20.96 -21.22
C THR A 578 5.08 -21.74 -20.27
N PRO A 579 4.60 -22.75 -19.51
CA PRO A 579 5.46 -23.52 -18.61
C PRO A 579 6.68 -24.15 -19.29
N GLN A 580 6.55 -24.53 -20.56
CA GLN A 580 7.59 -25.23 -21.32
C GLN A 580 8.60 -24.29 -21.98
N LEU A 581 8.18 -23.05 -22.28
CA LEU A 581 8.97 -22.10 -23.07
C LEU A 581 9.53 -20.94 -22.24
N ALA A 582 8.87 -20.58 -21.14
CA ALA A 582 9.19 -19.39 -20.38
C ALA A 582 10.04 -19.68 -19.13
N LYS A 583 10.82 -18.67 -18.75
CA LYS A 583 11.42 -18.57 -17.43
C LYS A 583 10.42 -17.87 -16.51
N ALA A 584 10.37 -18.28 -15.25
CA ALA A 584 9.51 -17.64 -14.27
C ALA A 584 10.19 -17.49 -12.91
N VAL A 585 9.77 -16.46 -12.18
CA VAL A 585 9.93 -16.37 -10.73
C VAL A 585 8.53 -16.37 -10.14
N VAL A 586 8.27 -17.27 -9.20
CA VAL A 586 6.97 -17.46 -8.56
C VAL A 586 7.12 -17.25 -7.06
N ALA A 587 6.24 -16.46 -6.46
CA ALA A 587 6.04 -16.44 -5.01
C ALA A 587 4.93 -17.41 -4.63
N ARG A 588 5.18 -18.26 -3.63
CA ARG A 588 4.17 -19.12 -2.99
C ARG A 588 4.12 -18.83 -1.49
N SER A 589 2.97 -19.01 -0.85
CA SER A 589 2.91 -18.99 0.62
C SER A 589 3.84 -20.07 1.18
N LYS A 590 4.47 -19.88 2.35
CA LYS A 590 5.26 -20.98 2.94
C LYS A 590 4.30 -22.11 3.33
N SER A 591 4.65 -23.37 3.09
CA SER A 591 3.94 -24.50 3.69
C SER A 591 4.35 -24.61 5.16
N GLY A 592 3.41 -24.60 6.09
CA GLY A 592 3.73 -24.81 7.50
C GLY A 592 4.12 -26.27 7.72
N ASN A 593 5.40 -26.56 7.97
CA ASN A 593 5.82 -27.89 8.41
C ASN A 593 5.20 -28.17 9.79
N ARG A 594 4.10 -28.93 9.82
CA ARG A 594 3.58 -29.56 11.04
C ARG A 594 3.76 -31.07 10.92
N GLU A 595 4.87 -31.58 11.44
CA GLU A 595 5.03 -32.99 11.78
C GLU A 595 4.55 -33.22 13.22
N SER A 596 3.25 -33.48 13.43
CA SER A 596 2.72 -34.20 14.60
C SER A 596 1.24 -34.58 14.35
N PRO A 597 0.84 -35.87 14.42
CA PRO A 597 -0.51 -36.30 14.03
C PRO A 597 -1.66 -36.09 15.03
N SER A 598 -1.48 -35.40 16.17
CA SER A 598 -2.48 -35.45 17.26
C SER A 598 -3.42 -34.24 17.43
N ASP A 599 -3.27 -33.15 16.65
CA ASP A 599 -4.10 -31.95 16.84
C ASP A 599 -4.88 -31.56 15.59
N VAL A 600 -5.97 -32.29 15.32
CA VAL A 600 -7.02 -31.85 14.39
C VAL A 600 -8.35 -32.12 15.07
N PHE A 601 -8.93 -31.13 15.74
CA PHE A 601 -10.36 -30.81 15.79
C PHE A 601 -10.50 -29.52 16.61
N LEU A 602 -11.34 -28.58 16.15
CA LEU A 602 -11.60 -27.22 16.68
C LEU A 602 -10.88 -26.05 15.96
N SER A 603 -11.12 -25.87 14.67
CA SER A 603 -11.34 -24.54 14.07
C SER A 603 -11.91 -24.69 12.66
N GLY A 604 -13.11 -24.17 12.42
CA GLY A 604 -13.70 -24.09 11.09
C GLY A 604 -12.99 -23.03 10.26
N GLN A 605 -12.30 -23.48 9.20
CA GLN A 605 -11.53 -22.75 8.18
C GLN A 605 -10.11 -22.28 8.59
N PRO A 606 -9.04 -22.95 8.07
CA PRO A 606 -7.67 -22.51 8.23
C PRO A 606 -7.29 -21.52 7.11
N HIS A 607 -6.65 -20.40 7.46
CA HIS A 607 -5.69 -19.79 6.54
C HIS A 607 -4.43 -20.67 6.55
N SER A 608 -4.50 -21.78 5.82
CA SER A 608 -3.39 -22.70 5.64
C SER A 608 -2.29 -22.02 4.86
N SER A 609 -1.13 -21.89 5.49
CA SER A 609 0.18 -21.81 4.87
C SER A 609 0.38 -23.10 4.05
N ASP A 610 -0.13 -23.14 2.82
CA ASP A 610 -0.33 -24.35 2.01
C ASP A 610 0.48 -24.38 0.71
N GLY A 611 1.39 -23.43 0.51
CA GLY A 611 2.11 -23.35 -0.75
C GLY A 611 1.28 -22.75 -1.88
N ARG A 612 0.14 -22.07 -1.65
CA ARG A 612 -0.59 -21.39 -2.73
C ARG A 612 0.23 -20.32 -3.43
N TYR A 613 0.03 -20.22 -4.73
CA TYR A 613 0.51 -19.17 -5.61
C TYR A 613 0.06 -17.79 -5.12
N ILE A 614 1.03 -16.87 -5.04
CA ILE A 614 0.84 -15.46 -4.66
C ILE A 614 0.96 -14.56 -5.89
N GLY A 615 1.97 -14.79 -6.72
CA GLY A 615 2.26 -13.99 -7.90
C GLY A 615 3.50 -14.48 -8.65
N SER A 616 3.69 -14.00 -9.88
CA SER A 616 4.85 -14.33 -10.70
C SER A 616 5.25 -13.22 -11.68
N VAL A 617 6.50 -13.32 -12.12
CA VAL A 617 7.00 -12.69 -13.34
C VAL A 617 7.40 -13.81 -14.28
N VAL A 618 6.85 -13.81 -15.48
CA VAL A 618 7.10 -14.80 -16.54
C VAL A 618 7.64 -14.08 -17.76
N TRP A 619 8.78 -14.55 -18.26
CA TRP A 619 9.47 -13.96 -19.39
C TRP A 619 10.14 -15.01 -20.27
N THR A 620 10.46 -14.60 -21.48
CA THR A 620 11.20 -15.39 -22.46
C THR A 620 12.44 -14.59 -22.88
N GLU A 621 13.45 -15.25 -23.44
CA GLU A 621 14.66 -14.63 -23.97
C GLU A 621 14.95 -15.21 -25.35
N ASN A 622 15.11 -14.37 -26.38
CA ASN A 622 15.45 -14.78 -27.74
C ASN A 622 16.13 -13.62 -28.46
N ASP A 623 17.19 -13.88 -29.23
CA ASP A 623 17.89 -12.89 -30.07
C ASP A 623 18.25 -11.56 -29.37
N GLY A 624 18.64 -11.61 -28.09
CA GLY A 624 18.97 -10.41 -27.30
C GLY A 624 17.76 -9.55 -26.90
N LEU A 625 16.55 -10.07 -27.06
CA LEU A 625 15.29 -9.53 -26.52
C LEU A 625 14.86 -10.36 -25.31
N ALA A 626 14.74 -9.70 -24.16
CA ALA A 626 14.04 -10.26 -23.00
C ALA A 626 12.63 -9.68 -23.00
N TYR A 627 11.61 -10.51 -23.21
CA TYR A 627 10.22 -10.08 -23.26
C TYR A 627 9.47 -10.58 -22.02
N ILE A 628 8.91 -9.64 -21.26
CA ILE A 628 8.10 -9.94 -20.08
C ILE A 628 6.65 -10.06 -20.53
N GLY A 629 6.10 -11.27 -20.57
CA GLY A 629 4.72 -11.47 -21.00
C GLY A 629 3.70 -11.41 -19.89
N PHE A 630 4.05 -11.85 -18.67
CA PHE A 630 3.12 -11.83 -17.55
C PHE A 630 3.79 -11.32 -16.28
N TYR A 631 3.13 -10.34 -15.66
CA TYR A 631 3.39 -9.93 -14.30
C TYR A 631 2.07 -9.90 -13.55
N ILE A 632 1.89 -10.88 -12.67
CA ILE A 632 0.62 -11.11 -11.99
C ILE A 632 0.86 -11.23 -10.50
N LEU A 633 0.03 -10.54 -9.74
CA LEU A 633 -0.01 -10.63 -8.29
C LEU A 633 -1.49 -10.70 -7.91
N ARG A 634 -1.90 -11.74 -7.18
CA ARG A 634 -3.30 -11.88 -6.78
C ARG A 634 -3.74 -10.66 -5.97
N PRO A 635 -4.99 -10.19 -6.12
CA PRO A 635 -5.47 -8.94 -5.52
C PRO A 635 -5.15 -8.77 -4.03
N GLU A 636 -5.32 -9.82 -3.24
CA GLU A 636 -5.12 -9.86 -1.78
C GLU A 636 -3.65 -9.68 -1.35
N PHE A 637 -2.68 -9.93 -2.24
CA PHE A 637 -1.25 -9.75 -1.94
C PHE A 637 -0.68 -8.43 -2.47
N ARG A 638 -1.50 -7.61 -3.14
CA ARG A 638 -1.05 -6.32 -3.70
C ARG A 638 -0.74 -5.32 -2.58
N GLY A 639 0.38 -4.62 -2.73
CA GLY A 639 0.83 -3.62 -1.75
C GLY A 639 1.56 -4.19 -0.53
N LEU A 640 1.87 -5.50 -0.50
CA LEU A 640 2.68 -6.13 0.54
C LEU A 640 4.19 -6.16 0.22
N GLY A 641 4.62 -5.57 -0.89
CA GLY A 641 6.01 -5.60 -1.36
C GLY A 641 6.44 -6.91 -2.04
N ILE A 642 5.58 -7.93 -2.07
CA ILE A 642 5.89 -9.25 -2.68
C ILE A 642 6.14 -9.12 -4.19
N GLY A 643 5.35 -8.30 -4.89
CA GLY A 643 5.56 -8.01 -6.31
C GLY A 643 6.97 -7.47 -6.61
N THR A 644 7.49 -6.59 -5.75
CA THR A 644 8.86 -6.07 -5.87
C THR A 644 9.91 -7.17 -5.64
N ALA A 645 9.66 -8.08 -4.70
CA ALA A 645 10.57 -9.19 -4.43
C ALA A 645 10.63 -10.19 -5.59
N ILE A 646 9.49 -10.61 -6.13
CA ILE A 646 9.39 -11.47 -7.33
C ILE A 646 10.14 -10.81 -8.49
N TRP A 647 9.89 -9.52 -8.72
CA TRP A 647 10.48 -8.78 -9.82
C TRP A 647 11.99 -8.63 -9.70
N ASN A 648 12.49 -8.22 -8.53
CA ASN A 648 13.93 -8.13 -8.29
C ASN A 648 14.65 -9.45 -8.57
N ARG A 649 14.02 -10.56 -8.17
CA ARG A 649 14.54 -11.90 -8.41
C ARG A 649 14.48 -12.29 -9.89
N ALA A 650 13.44 -11.89 -10.63
CA ALA A 650 13.34 -12.12 -12.06
C ALA A 650 14.41 -11.33 -12.83
N LEU A 651 14.63 -10.06 -12.48
CA LEU A 651 15.68 -9.25 -13.08
C LEU A 651 17.09 -9.79 -12.83
N ALA A 652 17.37 -10.24 -11.61
CA ALA A 652 18.64 -10.90 -11.31
C ALA A 652 18.88 -12.16 -12.15
N ARG A 653 17.83 -12.73 -12.76
CA ARG A 653 17.91 -13.87 -13.69
C ARG A 653 17.88 -13.47 -15.17
N MET A 654 17.32 -12.31 -15.51
CA MET A 654 17.31 -11.73 -16.86
C MET A 654 18.61 -10.99 -17.17
N ALA A 655 19.30 -10.50 -16.16
CA ALA A 655 20.66 -10.01 -16.32
C ALA A 655 21.48 -11.16 -16.93
N PRO A 656 22.13 -10.94 -18.08
CA PRO A 656 22.99 -11.90 -18.74
C PRO A 656 24.03 -12.23 -17.70
N ASP A 657 24.38 -13.50 -17.67
CA ASP A 657 25.50 -13.94 -16.86
C ASP A 657 26.74 -13.13 -17.29
N SER A 658 27.00 -11.99 -16.65
CA SER A 658 28.36 -11.68 -16.26
C SER A 658 28.71 -12.88 -15.40
N HIS A 659 29.40 -13.89 -15.98
CA HIS A 659 29.64 -15.19 -15.35
C HIS A 659 30.57 -15.05 -14.14
N SER A 660 30.21 -14.22 -13.17
CA SER A 660 30.77 -14.22 -11.85
C SER A 660 30.24 -15.44 -11.12
N THR A 661 30.95 -16.55 -11.24
CA THR A 661 30.70 -17.77 -10.47
C THR A 661 31.21 -17.56 -9.07
N THR A 662 30.43 -17.96 -8.07
CA THR A 662 30.92 -18.00 -6.69
C THR A 662 31.31 -19.43 -6.36
N LYS A 663 32.53 -19.63 -5.86
CA LYS A 663 33.05 -20.92 -5.41
C LYS A 663 33.46 -20.83 -3.95
N LEU A 664 33.26 -21.89 -3.19
CA LEU A 664 33.91 -22.01 -1.88
C LEU A 664 35.42 -22.20 -2.06
N VAL A 665 36.22 -21.79 -1.08
CA VAL A 665 37.68 -21.97 -1.16
C VAL A 665 38.04 -23.45 -1.21
N SER A 666 37.28 -24.29 -0.53
CA SER A 666 37.36 -25.76 -0.61
C SER A 666 37.10 -26.34 -2.01
N GLU A 667 36.49 -25.57 -2.93
CA GLU A 667 36.20 -25.98 -4.32
C GLU A 667 37.24 -25.46 -5.33
N LEU A 668 38.23 -24.69 -4.89
CA LEU A 668 39.22 -24.08 -5.79
C LEU A 668 40.33 -25.06 -6.17
N SER A 669 40.71 -25.04 -7.44
CA SER A 669 41.97 -25.63 -7.87
C SER A 669 43.16 -24.88 -7.24
N PRO A 670 44.34 -25.51 -7.10
CA PRO A 670 45.53 -24.83 -6.58
C PRO A 670 45.86 -23.51 -7.31
N LYS A 671 45.64 -23.47 -8.63
CA LYS A 671 45.85 -22.27 -9.46
C LYS A 671 44.85 -21.16 -9.14
N GLU A 672 43.58 -21.48 -8.93
CA GLU A 672 42.55 -20.50 -8.55
C GLU A 672 42.80 -19.98 -7.13
N PHE A 673 43.23 -20.84 -6.22
CA PHE A 673 43.57 -20.42 -4.86
C PHE A 673 44.78 -19.48 -4.85
N ASP A 674 45.81 -19.74 -5.66
CA ASP A 674 46.94 -18.82 -5.83
C ASP A 674 46.52 -17.45 -6.41
N ALA A 675 45.49 -17.43 -7.28
CA ALA A 675 44.89 -16.19 -7.78
C ALA A 675 44.16 -15.41 -6.66
N VAL A 676 43.45 -16.11 -5.76
CA VAL A 676 42.84 -15.49 -4.57
C VAL A 676 43.90 -14.88 -3.65
N LEU A 677 45.01 -15.58 -3.43
CA LEU A 677 46.12 -15.05 -2.62
C LEU A 677 46.75 -13.81 -3.26
N SER A 678 46.87 -13.80 -4.58
CA SER A 678 47.38 -12.65 -5.34
C SER A 678 46.42 -11.46 -5.24
N TYR A 679 45.12 -11.67 -5.44
CA TYR A 679 44.08 -10.65 -5.28
C TYR A 679 44.03 -10.09 -3.86
N ALA A 680 44.10 -10.94 -2.84
CA ALA A 680 44.15 -10.51 -1.45
C ALA A 680 45.38 -9.64 -1.13
N ASN A 681 46.54 -9.96 -1.72
CA ASN A 681 47.75 -9.16 -1.57
C ASN A 681 47.62 -7.80 -2.24
N GLU A 682 47.02 -7.76 -3.44
CA GLU A 682 46.76 -6.53 -4.19
C GLU A 682 45.80 -5.61 -3.42
N VAL A 683 44.65 -6.11 -3.00
CA VAL A 683 43.62 -5.31 -2.31
C VAL A 683 44.07 -4.86 -0.92
N SER A 684 44.83 -5.69 -0.19
CA SER A 684 45.30 -5.34 1.16
C SER A 684 46.61 -4.55 1.19
N GLY A 685 47.35 -4.50 0.08
CA GLY A 685 48.69 -3.91 0.01
C GLY A 685 49.75 -4.64 0.86
N GLN A 686 49.45 -5.86 1.34
CA GLN A 686 50.32 -6.65 2.21
C GLN A 686 50.42 -8.09 1.71
N ASN A 687 51.61 -8.68 1.73
CA ASN A 687 51.76 -10.10 1.43
C ASN A 687 51.19 -10.94 2.60
N ARG A 688 49.94 -11.39 2.44
CA ARG A 688 49.18 -12.21 3.39
C ARG A 688 49.07 -13.67 2.95
N SER A 689 49.77 -14.08 1.89
CA SER A 689 49.64 -15.42 1.31
C SER A 689 49.90 -16.52 2.33
N LYS A 690 50.95 -16.40 3.16
CA LYS A 690 51.25 -17.39 4.20
C LYS A 690 50.15 -17.47 5.27
N LEU A 691 49.59 -16.34 5.68
CA LEU A 691 48.53 -16.27 6.68
C LEU A 691 47.23 -16.89 6.16
N LEU A 692 46.84 -16.56 4.92
CA LEU A 692 45.62 -17.09 4.33
C LEU A 692 45.72 -18.60 4.10
N ARG A 693 46.87 -19.12 3.66
CA ARG A 693 47.09 -20.58 3.56
C ARG A 693 46.89 -21.26 4.92
N LEU A 694 47.56 -20.76 5.96
CA LEU A 694 47.42 -21.29 7.32
C LEU A 694 45.97 -21.18 7.85
N ASN A 695 45.26 -20.10 7.53
CA ASN A 695 43.86 -19.93 7.96
C ASN A 695 42.92 -20.96 7.31
N PHE A 696 43.12 -21.28 6.03
CA PHE A 696 42.30 -22.27 5.32
C PHE A 696 42.73 -23.72 5.55
N GLU A 697 43.85 -23.95 6.23
CA GLU A 697 44.21 -25.26 6.79
C GLU A 697 43.46 -25.55 8.11
N LEU A 698 42.76 -24.57 8.68
CA LEU A 698 41.94 -24.77 9.88
C LEU A 698 40.56 -25.31 9.48
N ASP A 699 40.13 -26.41 10.10
CA ASP A 699 38.81 -27.04 9.92
C ASP A 699 37.60 -26.14 10.27
N CYS A 700 37.86 -24.93 10.76
CA CYS A 700 36.86 -23.97 11.18
C CYS A 700 36.82 -22.69 10.34
N THR A 701 37.56 -22.65 9.23
CA THR A 701 37.56 -21.53 8.28
C THR A 701 37.00 -21.99 6.93
N GLU A 702 36.11 -21.20 6.34
CA GLU A 702 35.71 -21.37 4.94
C GLU A 702 35.77 -20.02 4.23
N GLY A 703 36.03 -20.05 2.92
CA GLY A 703 36.12 -18.87 2.09
C GLY A 703 35.16 -18.97 0.91
N ALA A 704 34.81 -17.84 0.34
CA ALA A 704 34.04 -17.77 -0.88
C ALA A 704 34.66 -16.71 -1.78
N VAL A 705 34.81 -17.07 -3.05
CA VAL A 705 35.42 -16.21 -4.06
C VAL A 705 34.43 -15.99 -5.20
N LEU A 706 34.34 -14.75 -5.65
CA LEU A 706 33.61 -14.34 -6.84
C LEU A 706 34.58 -14.25 -8.01
N ILE A 707 34.40 -15.11 -9.03
CA ILE A 707 35.29 -15.23 -10.20
C ILE A 707 34.48 -14.89 -11.45
N ASP A 708 34.82 -13.82 -12.15
CA ASP A 708 34.13 -13.43 -13.39
C ASP A 708 34.34 -14.41 -14.56
N SER A 709 33.68 -14.12 -15.69
CA SER A 709 33.74 -14.93 -16.91
C SER A 709 35.14 -15.07 -17.50
N THR A 710 36.07 -14.18 -17.14
CA THR A 710 37.46 -14.20 -17.60
C THR A 710 38.37 -15.00 -16.66
N GLY A 711 37.85 -15.46 -15.52
CA GLY A 711 38.63 -16.12 -14.48
C GLY A 711 39.27 -15.14 -13.49
N GLN A 712 38.95 -13.85 -13.55
CA GLN A 712 39.49 -12.83 -12.65
C GLN A 712 38.68 -12.78 -11.35
N ILE A 713 39.38 -12.65 -10.21
CA ILE A 713 38.76 -12.52 -8.91
C ILE A 713 38.17 -11.11 -8.75
N GLN A 714 36.85 -11.03 -8.57
CA GLN A 714 36.11 -9.78 -8.36
C GLN A 714 35.81 -9.53 -6.87
N GLY A 715 35.83 -10.58 -6.06
CA GLY A 715 35.61 -10.50 -4.62
C GLY A 715 36.01 -11.77 -3.89
N PHE A 716 36.33 -11.63 -2.61
CA PHE A 716 36.71 -12.71 -1.71
C PHE A 716 36.23 -12.39 -0.30
N ALA A 717 35.61 -13.35 0.36
CA ALA A 717 35.26 -13.29 1.77
C ALA A 717 35.67 -14.58 2.46
N SER A 718 35.92 -14.53 3.77
CA SER A 718 36.05 -15.74 4.59
C SER A 718 35.29 -15.65 5.88
N VAL A 719 34.86 -16.79 6.39
CA VAL A 719 34.20 -16.96 7.68
C VAL A 719 35.02 -17.91 8.56
N VAL A 720 35.13 -17.61 9.84
CA VAL A 720 35.81 -18.44 10.84
C VAL A 720 35.01 -18.49 12.13
N THR A 721 34.98 -19.61 12.84
CA THR A 721 34.37 -19.68 14.18
C THR A 721 35.11 -18.75 15.15
N ALA A 722 34.39 -17.86 15.80
CA ALA A 722 34.91 -16.83 16.70
C ALA A 722 34.75 -17.22 18.17
N GLY A 723 35.21 -18.42 18.54
CA GLY A 723 35.09 -18.94 19.91
C GLY A 723 35.09 -20.47 19.92
N PRO A 724 34.93 -21.10 21.10
CA PRO A 724 34.49 -22.49 21.18
C PRO A 724 33.23 -22.70 20.33
N ARG A 725 33.09 -23.85 19.68
CA ARG A 725 31.91 -24.16 18.84
C ARG A 725 30.58 -24.03 19.61
N GLU A 726 30.61 -24.16 20.93
CA GLU A 726 29.46 -24.01 21.83
C GLU A 726 28.84 -22.60 21.85
N ASP A 727 29.58 -21.58 21.40
CA ASP A 727 29.08 -20.19 21.40
C ASP A 727 28.31 -19.81 20.12
N HIS A 728 28.17 -20.75 19.16
CA HIS A 728 27.52 -20.54 17.86
C HIS A 728 28.04 -19.30 17.09
N LEU A 729 29.25 -18.83 17.40
CA LEU A 729 29.73 -17.53 16.95
C LEU A 729 30.62 -17.67 15.72
N TYR A 730 30.27 -16.99 14.64
CA TYR A 730 31.04 -16.97 13.39
C TYR A 730 31.44 -15.54 13.05
N LYS A 731 32.64 -15.36 12.52
CA LYS A 731 33.17 -14.05 12.12
C LYS A 731 33.49 -14.07 10.63
N VAL A 732 32.86 -13.17 9.87
CA VAL A 732 33.18 -12.96 8.45
C VAL A 732 34.29 -11.91 8.35
N ALA A 733 35.51 -12.38 8.11
CA ALA A 733 36.68 -11.56 7.80
C ALA A 733 37.86 -12.40 7.27
N PRO A 734 38.66 -11.86 6.33
CA PRO A 734 38.46 -10.57 5.64
C PRO A 734 37.36 -10.62 4.56
N VAL A 735 36.94 -9.43 4.10
CA VAL A 735 36.13 -9.24 2.88
C VAL A 735 36.86 -8.26 1.97
N TYR A 736 37.26 -8.72 0.80
CA TYR A 736 37.94 -7.96 -0.24
C TYR A 736 37.03 -7.94 -1.48
N ALA A 737 36.64 -6.76 -1.94
CA ALA A 737 35.81 -6.59 -3.11
C ALA A 737 35.92 -5.14 -3.59
N GLU A 738 35.77 -4.90 -4.89
CA GLU A 738 35.82 -3.55 -5.47
C GLU A 738 34.55 -2.74 -5.17
N GLY A 739 33.40 -3.42 -5.11
CA GLY A 739 32.09 -2.84 -4.82
C GLY A 739 31.30 -3.60 -3.76
N VAL A 740 30.12 -3.04 -3.42
CA VAL A 740 29.24 -3.61 -2.39
C VAL A 740 28.55 -4.88 -2.89
N ASP A 741 28.24 -4.96 -4.18
CA ASP A 741 27.52 -6.10 -4.76
C ASP A 741 28.44 -7.32 -4.88
N GLU A 742 29.72 -7.12 -5.20
CA GLU A 742 30.74 -8.18 -5.22
C GLU A 742 31.02 -8.68 -3.80
N ALA A 743 31.06 -7.76 -2.82
CA ALA A 743 31.19 -8.12 -1.40
C ALA A 743 30.02 -8.98 -0.92
N LEU A 744 28.79 -8.58 -1.24
CA LEU A 744 27.59 -9.35 -0.88
C LEU A 744 27.58 -10.71 -1.59
N SER A 745 27.93 -10.76 -2.87
CA SER A 745 28.00 -12.00 -3.65
C SER A 745 29.00 -12.99 -3.08
N ALA A 746 30.15 -12.52 -2.58
CA ALA A 746 31.11 -13.36 -1.87
C ALA A 746 30.63 -13.77 -0.46
N ILE A 747 29.84 -12.95 0.24
CA ILE A 747 29.35 -13.27 1.59
C ILE A 747 28.20 -14.30 1.57
N TYR A 748 27.32 -14.26 0.57
CA TYR A 748 26.12 -15.10 0.55
C TYR A 748 26.39 -16.62 0.69
N PRO A 749 27.32 -17.22 -0.07
CA PRO A 749 27.63 -18.64 0.10
C PRO A 749 28.18 -18.99 1.47
N LEU A 750 28.89 -18.05 2.13
CA LEU A 750 29.40 -18.26 3.48
C LEU A 750 28.27 -18.30 4.51
N LEU A 751 27.23 -17.47 4.34
CA LEU A 751 26.06 -17.51 5.21
C LEU A 751 25.28 -18.81 5.04
N ASP A 752 25.15 -19.30 3.80
CA ASP A 752 24.53 -20.60 3.51
C ASP A 752 25.35 -21.76 4.10
N PHE A 753 26.68 -21.71 3.96
CA PHE A 753 27.59 -22.67 4.59
C PHE A 753 27.44 -22.68 6.12
N VAL A 754 27.47 -21.50 6.76
CA VAL A 754 27.31 -21.38 8.22
C VAL A 754 25.95 -21.92 8.66
N HIS A 755 24.87 -21.55 7.98
CA HIS A 755 23.52 -22.03 8.33
C HIS A 755 23.37 -23.55 8.19
N LYS A 756 24.04 -24.16 7.21
CA LYS A 756 24.06 -25.63 7.05
C LYS A 756 24.85 -26.34 8.15
N GLN A 757 25.94 -25.75 8.62
CA GLN A 757 26.76 -26.31 9.70
C GLN A 757 26.14 -26.08 11.07
N ASP A 758 25.51 -24.92 11.26
CA ASP A 758 24.98 -24.45 12.52
C ASP A 758 23.78 -23.51 12.27
N PRO A 759 22.54 -24.06 12.30
CA PRO A 759 21.32 -23.28 12.06
C PRO A 759 21.12 -22.12 13.06
N ASP A 760 21.73 -22.22 14.25
CA ASP A 760 21.63 -21.27 15.36
C ASP A 760 22.79 -20.25 15.37
N ALA A 761 23.62 -20.26 14.33
CA ALA A 761 24.80 -19.42 14.23
C ALA A 761 24.53 -17.91 14.34
N ILE A 762 25.31 -17.24 15.18
CA ILE A 762 25.43 -15.78 15.28
C ILE A 762 26.61 -15.33 14.42
N VAL A 763 26.32 -14.60 13.34
CA VAL A 763 27.35 -14.11 12.41
C VAL A 763 27.75 -12.66 12.70
N ILE A 764 29.02 -12.44 13.03
CA ILE A 764 29.64 -11.14 13.24
C ILE A 764 30.40 -10.70 11.98
N LEU A 765 30.09 -9.50 11.49
CA LEU A 765 30.89 -8.82 10.47
C LEU A 765 31.96 -7.96 11.15
N ALA A 766 33.24 -8.26 10.91
CA ALA A 766 34.34 -7.49 11.49
C ALA A 766 34.37 -6.05 10.95
N LYS A 767 34.90 -5.09 11.72
CA LYS A 767 35.12 -3.71 11.24
C LYS A 767 36.24 -3.69 10.20
N TRP A 768 36.00 -3.04 9.05
CA TRP A 768 36.91 -3.01 7.92
C TRP A 768 37.49 -1.61 7.68
N SER A 769 38.63 -1.54 6.98
CA SER A 769 39.34 -0.29 6.63
C SER A 769 39.46 -0.06 5.11
N ASN A 770 38.73 -0.82 4.28
CA ASN A 770 38.65 -0.61 2.82
C ASN A 770 37.32 0.05 2.42
N SER A 771 37.30 0.71 1.27
CA SER A 771 36.18 1.55 0.83
C SER A 771 34.85 0.79 0.67
N ALA A 772 34.88 -0.47 0.21
CA ALA A 772 33.70 -1.33 0.09
C ALA A 772 33.15 -1.78 1.46
N GLY A 773 34.04 -2.17 2.39
CA GLY A 773 33.64 -2.53 3.75
C GLY A 773 33.07 -1.35 4.53
N GLU A 774 33.66 -0.16 4.43
CA GLU A 774 33.12 1.04 5.09
C GLU A 774 31.73 1.41 4.55
N LYS A 775 31.52 1.31 3.23
CA LYS A 775 30.22 1.53 2.59
C LYS A 775 29.18 0.49 3.03
N LEU A 776 29.54 -0.80 3.05
CA LEU A 776 28.66 -1.87 3.51
C LEU A 776 28.31 -1.69 4.99
N GLN A 777 29.28 -1.29 5.83
CA GLN A 777 29.04 -1.01 7.24
C GLN A 777 28.14 0.22 7.44
N ALA A 778 28.28 1.27 6.62
CA ALA A 778 27.38 2.43 6.64
C ALA A 778 25.95 2.06 6.23
N LEU A 779 25.81 1.18 5.22
CA LEU A 779 24.52 0.65 4.76
C LEU A 779 23.81 -0.14 5.87
N ILE A 780 24.55 -0.94 6.64
CA ILE A 780 24.05 -1.73 7.77
C ILE A 780 23.71 -0.84 8.98
N LYS A 781 24.57 0.15 9.30
CA LYS A 781 24.36 1.10 10.42
C LYS A 781 23.10 1.97 10.23
N GLY A 782 22.71 2.28 8.99
CA GLY A 782 21.48 3.05 8.69
C GLY A 782 20.18 2.31 9.03
N LYS A 783 20.24 1.01 9.36
CA LYS A 783 19.07 0.15 9.60
C LYS A 783 18.98 -0.41 11.03
N ALA A 784 19.89 -0.05 11.95
CA ALA A 784 19.94 -0.59 13.31
C ALA A 784 20.06 0.50 14.40
N THR A 785 19.36 0.34 15.52
CA THR A 785 19.44 1.23 16.71
C THR A 785 20.65 0.87 17.59
N VAL A 786 21.40 1.89 18.04
CA VAL A 786 22.65 1.74 18.80
C VAL A 786 22.41 1.79 20.31
N SER A 787 22.98 0.83 21.04
CA SER A 787 23.36 0.93 22.46
C SER A 787 24.76 0.32 22.64
N SER A 788 25.61 0.96 23.45
CA SER A 788 27.03 0.65 23.58
C SER A 788 27.29 -0.53 24.52
N ARG A 789 27.31 -1.75 23.97
CA ARG A 789 28.23 -2.88 24.26
C ARG A 789 27.79 -4.09 23.42
N THR A 790 28.79 -4.84 22.96
CA THR A 790 28.85 -5.87 21.91
C THR A 790 27.66 -6.85 21.80
N ALA A 791 26.94 -6.79 20.67
CA ALA A 791 26.26 -7.87 19.89
C ALA A 791 25.24 -7.21 18.93
N TYR A 792 25.19 -7.60 17.65
CA TYR A 792 24.21 -7.08 16.68
C TYR A 792 23.09 -8.10 16.46
N THR A 793 21.87 -7.76 16.83
CA THR A 793 20.65 -8.53 16.50
C THR A 793 19.78 -7.69 15.57
N LEU A 794 19.41 -8.25 14.41
CA LEU A 794 18.55 -7.61 13.42
C LEU A 794 17.08 -7.63 13.89
N PHE A 795 16.52 -6.46 14.19
CA PHE A 795 15.10 -6.30 14.53
C PHE A 795 14.33 -5.63 13.39
N SER A 796 13.23 -6.23 12.93
CA SER A 796 12.20 -5.57 12.12
C SER A 796 10.98 -5.26 12.99
N ARG A 797 10.53 -3.99 13.02
CA ARG A 797 9.30 -3.59 13.73
C ARG A 797 8.05 -4.17 13.05
N PRO A 798 7.01 -4.59 13.82
CA PRO A 798 5.75 -5.04 13.27
C PRO A 798 4.90 -3.85 12.79
N TYR A 799 4.34 -3.97 11.59
CA TYR A 799 3.33 -3.05 11.04
C TYR A 799 1.95 -3.52 11.50
N LYS A 800 1.17 -2.69 12.21
CA LYS A 800 -0.23 -2.97 12.54
C LYS A 800 -1.09 -2.85 11.27
N SER A 801 -1.80 -3.91 10.93
CA SER A 801 -2.74 -4.00 9.80
C SER A 801 -4.17 -3.68 10.26
N SER A 802 -4.75 -2.60 9.74
CA SER A 802 -6.19 -2.51 9.47
C SER A 802 -6.33 -2.41 7.96
N MET A 803 -6.90 -3.45 7.33
CA MET A 803 -7.03 -3.54 5.88
C MET A 803 -8.24 -2.74 5.42
N ASP A 804 -8.01 -1.79 4.52
CA ASP A 804 -9.05 -1.21 3.68
C ASP A 804 -8.60 -1.36 2.21
N PHE A 805 -9.45 -2.01 1.40
CA PHE A 805 -9.12 -2.47 0.06
C PHE A 805 -9.26 -1.32 -0.95
N THR A 806 -8.16 -0.63 -1.27
CA THR A 806 -7.95 0.11 -2.55
C THR A 806 -6.49 0.57 -2.69
N ARG A 807 -5.55 -0.35 -2.99
CA ARG A 807 -4.10 -0.06 -3.14
C ARG A 807 -3.61 0.08 -4.60
N ILE A 808 -4.44 0.59 -5.51
CA ILE A 808 -4.01 0.96 -6.87
C ILE A 808 -3.42 2.38 -6.83
N GLY A 809 -2.22 2.59 -7.38
CA GLY A 809 -1.62 3.94 -7.52
C GLY A 809 -0.50 4.33 -6.55
N LEU A 810 -0.02 3.41 -5.69
CA LEU A 810 1.06 3.67 -4.71
C LEU A 810 2.48 3.80 -5.31
N GLY A 811 2.62 3.90 -6.64
CA GLY A 811 3.93 3.95 -7.31
C GLY A 811 4.75 2.66 -7.24
N ILE A 812 4.22 1.59 -6.64
CA ILE A 812 4.91 0.28 -6.50
C ILE A 812 5.26 -0.27 -7.89
N GLY A 813 4.31 -0.34 -8.82
CA GLY A 813 4.57 -0.77 -10.19
C GLY A 813 5.62 0.11 -10.90
N THR A 814 5.66 1.41 -10.61
CA THR A 814 6.68 2.33 -11.17
C THR A 814 8.06 2.10 -10.58
N ALA A 815 8.17 1.85 -9.28
CA ALA A 815 9.45 1.54 -8.63
C ALA A 815 10.00 0.18 -9.08
N ILE A 816 9.11 -0.81 -9.21
CA ILE A 816 9.39 -2.11 -9.81
C ILE A 816 9.92 -1.94 -11.23
N TRP A 817 9.21 -1.16 -12.06
CA TRP A 817 9.60 -0.88 -13.43
C TRP A 817 10.94 -0.16 -13.56
N GLN A 818 11.19 0.85 -12.72
CA GLN A 818 12.45 1.59 -12.74
C GLN A 818 13.63 0.71 -12.37
N HIS A 819 13.50 -0.12 -11.32
CA HIS A 819 14.53 -1.11 -10.99
C HIS A 819 14.70 -2.18 -12.08
N ALA A 820 13.65 -2.44 -12.89
CA ALA A 820 13.76 -3.28 -14.08
C ALA A 820 14.76 -2.74 -15.07
N LEU A 821 14.57 -1.48 -15.46
CA LEU A 821 15.38 -0.81 -16.46
C LEU A 821 16.84 -0.65 -16.00
N GLU A 822 17.06 -0.46 -14.71
CA GLU A 822 18.41 -0.41 -14.12
C GLU A 822 19.16 -1.75 -14.20
N ARG A 823 18.45 -2.89 -14.30
CA ARG A 823 19.05 -4.23 -14.29
C ARG A 823 19.06 -4.95 -15.65
N ILE A 824 18.16 -4.58 -16.55
CA ILE A 824 18.17 -5.12 -17.91
C ILE A 824 19.42 -4.60 -18.61
N PRO A 825 20.17 -5.46 -19.32
CA PRO A 825 21.39 -5.02 -20.01
C PRO A 825 21.12 -3.88 -20.95
N CYS A 826 22.07 -2.96 -21.00
CA CYS A 826 22.10 -1.97 -22.06
C CYS A 826 22.25 -2.62 -23.45
N SER A 827 22.69 -3.89 -23.54
CA SER A 827 22.79 -4.66 -24.79
C SER A 827 21.46 -5.29 -25.23
N CYS A 828 20.43 -5.35 -24.37
CA CYS A 828 19.13 -5.93 -24.70
C CYS A 828 18.10 -4.85 -25.05
N THR A 829 17.23 -5.14 -26.03
CA THR A 829 16.03 -4.32 -26.25
C THR A 829 14.98 -4.91 -25.34
N LEU A 830 14.30 -4.09 -24.54
CA LEU A 830 13.15 -4.53 -23.78
C LEU A 830 11.91 -4.24 -24.60
N GLY A 831 11.13 -5.27 -24.93
CA GLY A 831 9.82 -5.15 -25.54
C GLY A 831 8.72 -5.50 -24.54
N LEU A 832 7.60 -4.79 -24.56
CA LEU A 832 6.41 -5.12 -23.77
C LEU A 832 5.13 -4.75 -24.52
N ARG A 833 4.01 -5.40 -24.19
CA ARG A 833 2.67 -4.94 -24.58
C ARG A 833 2.03 -4.19 -23.43
N SER A 834 1.72 -2.91 -23.67
CA SER A 834 1.05 -2.04 -22.71
C SER A 834 -0.42 -1.95 -23.05
N VAL A 835 -1.29 -2.22 -22.09
CA VAL A 835 -2.69 -1.74 -22.15
C VAL A 835 -2.73 -0.22 -22.26
N GLU A 836 -3.76 0.32 -22.91
CA GLU A 836 -3.88 1.75 -23.26
C GLU A 836 -3.61 2.70 -22.08
N ASN A 837 -4.19 2.43 -20.92
CA ASN A 837 -4.05 3.28 -19.73
C ASN A 837 -2.65 3.26 -19.09
N MET A 838 -1.79 2.32 -19.47
CA MET A 838 -0.41 2.20 -18.96
C MET A 838 0.64 2.77 -19.91
N VAL A 839 0.28 3.07 -21.16
CA VAL A 839 1.22 3.52 -22.21
C VAL A 839 1.98 4.77 -21.78
N ALA A 840 1.25 5.80 -21.33
CA ALA A 840 1.86 7.06 -20.90
C ALA A 840 2.81 6.88 -19.71
N ARG A 841 2.58 5.87 -18.86
CA ARG A 841 3.44 5.58 -17.70
C ARG A 841 4.74 4.91 -18.11
N TYR A 842 4.68 3.94 -19.03
CA TYR A 842 5.87 3.29 -19.56
C TYR A 842 6.71 4.27 -20.41
N LYS A 843 6.06 5.05 -21.28
CA LYS A 843 6.75 6.10 -22.08
C LYS A 843 7.48 7.13 -21.22
N ALA A 844 6.96 7.46 -20.04
CA ALA A 844 7.61 8.39 -19.10
C ALA A 844 8.86 7.81 -18.40
N LYS A 845 9.19 6.54 -18.65
CA LYS A 845 10.25 5.77 -17.96
C LYS A 845 11.08 4.97 -18.98
N ASP A 846 11.65 5.64 -19.97
CA ASP A 846 12.68 5.08 -20.85
C ASP A 846 12.28 3.85 -21.71
N THR A 847 10.99 3.64 -21.97
CA THR A 847 10.52 2.93 -23.19
C THR A 847 9.98 3.93 -24.21
N PRO A 848 10.87 4.69 -24.87
CA PRO A 848 10.47 5.84 -25.68
C PRO A 848 9.87 5.44 -27.02
N VAL A 849 10.11 4.21 -27.49
CA VAL A 849 9.71 3.79 -28.83
C VAL A 849 8.39 3.04 -28.77
N GLU A 850 7.34 3.73 -29.17
CA GLU A 850 6.06 3.11 -29.48
C GLU A 850 6.18 2.32 -30.78
N GLY A 851 5.95 1.02 -30.69
CA GLY A 851 5.74 0.15 -31.84
C GLY A 851 4.29 0.19 -32.29
N GLN A 852 3.82 -0.92 -32.83
CA GLN A 852 2.49 -1.02 -33.41
C GLN A 852 1.40 -1.01 -32.31
N ALA A 853 0.31 -0.29 -32.58
CA ALA A 853 -0.93 -0.41 -31.83
C ALA A 853 -1.67 -1.69 -32.23
N VAL A 854 -2.25 -2.37 -31.26
CA VAL A 854 -3.02 -3.60 -31.44
C VAL A 854 -4.51 -3.26 -31.32
N ALA A 855 -5.26 -3.47 -32.39
CA ALA A 855 -6.71 -3.37 -32.37
C ALA A 855 -7.33 -4.76 -32.16
N ALA A 856 -8.16 -4.88 -31.12
CA ALA A 856 -8.95 -6.07 -30.84
C ALA A 856 -10.34 -5.91 -31.47
N GLN A 857 -10.71 -6.84 -32.34
CA GLN A 857 -12.04 -7.00 -32.90
C GLN A 857 -12.74 -8.21 -32.30
N ARG A 858 -13.97 -8.04 -31.83
CA ARG A 858 -14.89 -9.14 -31.49
C ARG A 858 -16.01 -9.16 -32.53
N ILE A 859 -16.21 -10.31 -33.17
CA ILE A 859 -17.22 -10.52 -34.21
C ILE A 859 -17.85 -11.90 -34.01
N ARG A 860 -19.16 -12.05 -34.23
CA ARG A 860 -19.77 -13.39 -34.18
C ARG A 860 -19.20 -14.24 -35.30
N VAL A 861 -18.92 -15.52 -35.04
CA VAL A 861 -18.30 -16.41 -36.04
C VAL A 861 -19.18 -16.50 -37.29
N VAL A 862 -20.51 -16.56 -37.14
CA VAL A 862 -21.45 -16.57 -38.28
C VAL A 862 -21.31 -15.34 -39.20
N ASP A 863 -21.15 -14.15 -38.62
CA ASP A 863 -20.95 -12.92 -39.40
C ASP A 863 -19.60 -12.91 -40.12
N LEU A 864 -18.58 -13.51 -39.50
CA LEU A 864 -17.26 -13.64 -40.11
C LEU A 864 -17.23 -14.70 -41.22
N ILE A 865 -18.02 -15.78 -41.11
CA ILE A 865 -18.23 -16.76 -42.19
C ILE A 865 -18.84 -16.07 -43.41
N ASP A 866 -19.91 -15.29 -43.22
CA ASP A 866 -20.56 -14.54 -44.31
C ASP A 866 -19.57 -13.64 -45.06
N ILE A 867 -18.73 -12.92 -44.32
CA ILE A 867 -17.69 -12.07 -44.91
C ILE A 867 -16.67 -12.93 -45.64
N ALA A 868 -16.16 -13.99 -45.01
CA ALA A 868 -15.15 -14.87 -45.62
C ALA A 868 -15.62 -15.47 -46.94
N MET A 869 -16.90 -15.89 -47.02
CA MET A 869 -17.52 -16.45 -48.22
C MET A 869 -17.44 -15.51 -49.44
N ALA A 870 -17.53 -14.20 -49.23
CA ALA A 870 -17.42 -13.21 -50.31
C ALA A 870 -15.98 -13.05 -50.86
N HIS A 871 -14.97 -13.57 -50.14
CA HIS A 871 -13.56 -13.40 -50.43
C HIS A 871 -12.81 -14.71 -50.69
N LEU A 872 -13.51 -15.85 -50.77
CA LEU A 872 -12.89 -17.15 -51.03
C LEU A 872 -12.25 -17.21 -52.41
N LEU A 873 -11.02 -17.73 -52.47
CA LEU A 873 -10.35 -18.00 -53.72
C LEU A 873 -10.93 -19.25 -54.38
N GLN A 874 -11.24 -19.14 -55.67
CA GLN A 874 -11.60 -20.29 -56.48
C GLN A 874 -10.35 -21.14 -56.75
N GLN A 875 -10.48 -22.47 -56.72
CA GLN A 875 -9.42 -23.45 -57.05
C GLN A 875 -8.28 -23.61 -56.03
N SER A 876 -8.46 -23.20 -54.78
CA SER A 876 -7.47 -23.43 -53.72
C SER A 876 -7.83 -24.61 -52.82
N THR A 877 -6.82 -25.31 -52.29
CA THR A 877 -7.02 -26.42 -51.35
C THR A 877 -6.66 -25.97 -49.93
N THR A 878 -7.61 -26.08 -49.00
CA THR A 878 -7.34 -25.91 -47.56
C THR A 878 -7.21 -27.28 -46.89
N LYS A 879 -6.29 -27.40 -45.93
CA LYS A 879 -6.16 -28.59 -45.06
C LYS A 879 -6.13 -28.14 -43.60
N LEU A 880 -6.73 -28.93 -42.71
CA LEU A 880 -6.51 -28.73 -41.28
C LEU A 880 -5.09 -29.16 -40.92
N VAL A 881 -4.51 -28.52 -39.89
CA VAL A 881 -3.16 -28.83 -39.42
C VAL A 881 -3.07 -30.27 -38.89
N SER A 882 -4.14 -30.79 -38.30
CA SER A 882 -4.28 -32.19 -37.89
C SER A 882 -4.13 -33.20 -39.03
N ASP A 883 -4.38 -32.76 -40.27
CA ASP A 883 -4.41 -33.62 -41.46
C ASP A 883 -3.11 -33.51 -42.28
N LEU A 884 -2.15 -32.71 -41.81
CA LEU A 884 -0.88 -32.52 -42.52
C LEU A 884 0.05 -33.71 -42.30
N SER A 885 0.69 -34.14 -43.38
CA SER A 885 1.88 -34.97 -43.27
C SER A 885 3.02 -34.21 -42.59
N ALA A 886 3.99 -34.91 -42.01
CA ALA A 886 5.16 -34.27 -41.38
C ALA A 886 5.87 -33.28 -42.33
N LYS A 887 5.97 -33.61 -43.62
CA LYS A 887 6.57 -32.73 -44.64
C LYS A 887 5.76 -31.46 -44.88
N GLU A 888 4.43 -31.56 -44.87
CA GLU A 888 3.54 -30.40 -45.04
C GLU A 888 3.54 -29.52 -43.78
N PHE A 889 3.59 -30.12 -42.59
CA PHE A 889 3.75 -29.39 -41.34
C PHE A 889 5.08 -28.62 -41.32
N ASP A 890 6.19 -29.25 -41.72
CA ASP A 890 7.49 -28.57 -41.82
C ASP A 890 7.45 -27.44 -42.87
N ALA A 891 6.71 -27.60 -43.97
CA ALA A 891 6.51 -26.54 -44.96
C ALA A 891 5.68 -25.37 -44.39
N MET A 892 4.65 -25.65 -43.58
CA MET A 892 3.88 -24.63 -42.85
C MET A 892 4.77 -23.87 -41.87
N VAL A 893 5.60 -24.58 -41.09
CA VAL A 893 6.58 -23.96 -40.17
C VAL A 893 7.57 -23.10 -40.96
N GLY A 894 8.07 -23.59 -42.10
CA GLY A 894 8.93 -22.81 -43.00
C GLY A 894 8.27 -21.52 -43.48
N TYR A 895 7.00 -21.57 -43.87
CA TYR A 895 6.23 -20.38 -44.26
C TYR A 895 6.03 -19.41 -43.07
N ALA A 896 5.69 -19.92 -41.89
CA ALA A 896 5.57 -19.08 -40.69
C ALA A 896 6.90 -18.42 -40.29
N ASN A 897 8.02 -19.14 -40.47
CA ASN A 897 9.36 -18.60 -40.24
C ASN A 897 9.72 -17.52 -41.26
N GLU A 898 9.31 -17.69 -42.53
CA GLU A 898 9.49 -16.67 -43.57
C GLU A 898 8.72 -15.38 -43.24
N VAL A 899 7.46 -15.48 -42.81
CA VAL A 899 6.62 -14.32 -42.49
C VAL A 899 7.06 -13.64 -41.18
N SER A 900 7.43 -14.42 -40.16
CA SER A 900 7.87 -13.84 -38.88
C SER A 900 9.33 -13.40 -38.87
N GLY A 901 10.13 -13.88 -39.82
CA GLY A 901 11.58 -13.68 -39.84
C GLY A 901 12.32 -14.42 -38.71
N ARG A 902 11.69 -15.44 -38.10
CA ARG A 902 12.21 -16.16 -36.91
C ARG A 902 11.89 -17.64 -36.94
N ASP A 903 12.67 -18.43 -36.22
CA ASP A 903 12.34 -19.84 -36.03
C ASP A 903 11.24 -20.03 -34.98
N ARG A 904 10.08 -20.51 -35.43
CA ARG A 904 8.90 -20.82 -34.60
C ARG A 904 8.62 -22.31 -34.51
N SER A 905 9.55 -23.17 -34.94
CA SER A 905 9.35 -24.62 -35.02
C SER A 905 8.86 -25.23 -33.72
N GLN A 906 9.56 -24.92 -32.62
CA GLN A 906 9.21 -25.46 -31.30
C GLN A 906 7.86 -24.93 -30.81
N LEU A 907 7.61 -23.63 -31.00
CA LEU A 907 6.35 -23.00 -30.60
C LEU A 907 5.15 -23.63 -31.31
N LEU A 908 5.23 -23.74 -32.64
CA LEU A 908 4.10 -24.22 -33.44
C LEU A 908 3.82 -25.69 -33.20
N ARG A 909 4.85 -26.53 -32.95
CA ARG A 909 4.65 -27.91 -32.51
C ARG A 909 3.88 -27.97 -31.20
N LEU A 910 4.38 -27.27 -30.17
CA LEU A 910 3.70 -27.23 -28.86
C LEU A 910 2.29 -26.64 -28.94
N HIS A 911 2.07 -25.64 -29.78
CA HIS A 911 0.76 -24.98 -29.95
C HIS A 911 -0.25 -25.93 -30.60
N PHE A 912 0.14 -26.68 -31.64
CA PHE A 912 -0.75 -27.62 -32.32
C PHE A 912 -0.86 -29.00 -31.64
N ASP A 913 0.00 -29.30 -30.66
CA ASP A 913 -0.16 -30.47 -29.79
C ASP A 913 -1.26 -30.27 -28.72
N LEU A 914 -1.87 -29.08 -28.64
CA LEU A 914 -2.93 -28.78 -27.69
C LEU A 914 -4.33 -29.11 -28.22
N ASP A 915 -5.11 -29.84 -27.44
CA ASP A 915 -6.50 -30.21 -27.76
C ASP A 915 -7.43 -29.01 -28.00
N CYS A 916 -7.10 -27.82 -27.47
CA CYS A 916 -7.89 -26.61 -27.63
C CYS A 916 -7.51 -25.76 -28.85
N THR A 917 -6.57 -26.23 -29.67
CA THR A 917 -6.02 -25.49 -30.80
C THR A 917 -6.33 -26.18 -32.11
N GLU A 918 -6.87 -25.39 -33.04
CA GLU A 918 -7.13 -25.79 -34.40
C GLU A 918 -6.27 -24.96 -35.35
N GLY A 919 -5.90 -25.55 -36.49
CA GLY A 919 -5.08 -24.89 -37.49
C GLY A 919 -5.53 -25.23 -38.90
N ALA A 920 -5.30 -24.32 -39.82
CA ALA A 920 -5.55 -24.54 -41.24
C ALA A 920 -4.40 -23.96 -42.08
N VAL A 921 -4.13 -24.61 -43.20
CA VAL A 921 -3.18 -24.14 -44.22
C VAL A 921 -3.85 -24.07 -45.57
N LEU A 922 -3.46 -23.07 -46.36
CA LEU A 922 -3.84 -22.93 -47.75
C LEU A 922 -2.68 -23.35 -48.64
N VAL A 923 -2.94 -24.31 -49.52
CA VAL A 923 -1.96 -24.84 -50.47
C VAL A 923 -2.40 -24.49 -51.88
N ASP A 924 -1.49 -23.94 -52.68
CA ASP A 924 -1.75 -23.72 -54.10
C ASP A 924 -1.62 -25.00 -54.94
N SER A 925 -1.91 -24.89 -56.23
CA SER A 925 -1.83 -26.00 -57.19
C SER A 925 -0.43 -26.61 -57.32
N THR A 926 0.63 -25.93 -56.86
CA THR A 926 2.02 -26.43 -56.88
C THR A 926 2.41 -27.14 -55.59
N GLY A 927 1.55 -27.17 -54.59
CA GLY A 927 1.86 -27.71 -53.26
C GLY A 927 2.54 -26.72 -52.33
N ARG A 928 2.64 -25.43 -52.71
CA ARG A 928 3.25 -24.38 -51.88
C ARG A 928 2.23 -23.83 -50.89
N ILE A 929 2.66 -23.63 -49.63
CA ILE A 929 1.87 -22.93 -48.61
C ILE A 929 1.76 -21.45 -48.97
N ARG A 930 0.52 -20.95 -49.04
CA ARG A 930 0.17 -19.55 -49.35
C ARG A 930 -0.45 -18.79 -48.18
N ALA A 931 -0.98 -19.54 -47.20
CA ALA A 931 -1.47 -19.00 -45.96
C ALA A 931 -1.52 -20.06 -44.85
N PHE A 932 -1.52 -19.58 -43.63
CA PHE A 932 -1.58 -20.34 -42.39
C PHE A 932 -2.40 -19.56 -41.36
N ALA A 933 -3.33 -20.22 -40.68
CA ALA A 933 -4.06 -19.64 -39.58
C ALA A 933 -4.30 -20.65 -38.45
N SER A 934 -4.57 -20.13 -37.25
CA SER A 934 -4.97 -20.94 -36.10
C SER A 934 -6.13 -20.30 -35.36
N ALA A 935 -6.91 -21.15 -34.68
CA ALA A 935 -7.96 -20.77 -33.77
C ALA A 935 -7.77 -21.49 -32.42
N VAL A 936 -7.98 -20.79 -31.32
CA VAL A 936 -7.87 -21.34 -29.96
C VAL A 936 -8.95 -20.76 -29.05
N THR A 937 -9.45 -21.54 -28.09
CA THR A 937 -10.34 -21.02 -27.05
C THR A 937 -9.63 -19.96 -26.19
N THR A 938 -10.36 -18.93 -25.74
CA THR A 938 -9.81 -17.91 -24.86
C THR A 938 -10.87 -17.33 -23.93
N GLY A 939 -10.45 -16.96 -22.72
CA GLY A 939 -11.35 -16.40 -21.71
C GLY A 939 -12.12 -17.46 -20.92
N PRO A 940 -13.05 -17.03 -20.05
CA PRO A 940 -13.95 -17.92 -19.35
C PRO A 940 -14.75 -18.80 -20.33
N GLN A 941 -14.99 -20.07 -19.97
CA GLN A 941 -15.68 -21.03 -20.86
C GLN A 941 -17.11 -20.56 -21.24
N ASP A 942 -17.75 -19.75 -20.40
CA ASP A 942 -19.07 -19.18 -20.62
C ASP A 942 -19.08 -17.96 -21.57
N GLU A 943 -17.92 -17.45 -22.00
CA GLU A 943 -17.85 -16.35 -22.96
C GLU A 943 -17.94 -16.79 -24.44
N HIS A 944 -17.97 -18.09 -24.73
CA HIS A 944 -18.04 -18.63 -26.10
C HIS A 944 -17.01 -17.96 -27.03
N LEU A 945 -15.78 -17.76 -26.56
CA LEU A 945 -14.82 -16.87 -27.18
C LEU A 945 -13.63 -17.67 -27.76
N TYR A 946 -13.47 -17.57 -29.08
CA TYR A 946 -12.32 -18.12 -29.80
C TYR A 946 -11.46 -17.01 -30.33
N LYS A 947 -10.15 -17.22 -30.31
CA LYS A 947 -9.17 -16.29 -30.84
C LYS A 947 -8.60 -16.82 -32.12
N ILE A 948 -8.67 -16.03 -33.18
CA ILE A 948 -8.15 -16.41 -34.50
C ILE A 948 -6.80 -15.73 -34.70
N ALA A 949 -5.72 -16.45 -34.38
CA ALA A 949 -4.35 -15.97 -34.47
C ALA A 949 -3.34 -17.14 -34.41
N PRO A 950 -2.24 -17.08 -35.17
CA PRO A 950 -1.93 -16.06 -36.17
C PRO A 950 -2.82 -16.19 -37.41
N ILE A 951 -2.77 -15.17 -38.28
CA ILE A 951 -3.27 -15.22 -39.65
C ILE A 951 -2.15 -14.69 -40.53
N TYR A 952 -1.41 -15.58 -41.17
CA TYR A 952 -0.33 -15.27 -42.11
C TYR A 952 -0.75 -15.67 -43.51
N ALA A 953 -0.72 -14.75 -44.46
CA ALA A 953 -1.23 -14.99 -45.81
C ALA A 953 -0.59 -14.05 -46.83
N ASP A 954 -0.40 -14.52 -48.06
CA ASP A 954 0.13 -13.70 -49.16
C ASP A 954 -0.81 -12.56 -49.57
N GLY A 955 -2.10 -12.65 -49.23
CA GLY A 955 -3.12 -11.66 -49.57
C GLY A 955 -4.41 -11.85 -48.76
N ILE A 956 -5.34 -10.88 -48.87
CA ILE A 956 -6.59 -10.88 -48.10
C ILE A 956 -7.52 -12.04 -48.51
N GLY A 957 -7.53 -12.43 -49.79
CA GLY A 957 -8.28 -13.58 -50.27
C GLY A 957 -7.74 -14.88 -49.67
N GLU A 958 -6.42 -15.06 -49.65
CA GLU A 958 -5.76 -16.18 -48.98
C GLU A 958 -6.05 -16.20 -47.47
N ALA A 959 -6.07 -15.04 -46.82
CA ALA A 959 -6.39 -14.91 -45.39
C ALA A 959 -7.82 -15.39 -45.07
N PHE A 960 -8.83 -14.95 -45.82
CA PHE A 960 -10.20 -15.42 -45.63
C PHE A 960 -10.37 -16.89 -45.99
N THR A 961 -9.69 -17.34 -47.05
CA THR A 961 -9.76 -18.73 -47.49
C THR A 961 -9.18 -19.68 -46.44
N VAL A 962 -8.06 -19.32 -45.79
CA VAL A 962 -7.45 -20.20 -44.77
C VAL A 962 -8.24 -20.22 -43.46
N ILE A 963 -8.88 -19.12 -43.03
CA ILE A 963 -9.65 -19.11 -41.78
C ILE A 963 -11.02 -19.76 -41.94
N HIS A 964 -11.62 -19.75 -43.14
CA HIS A 964 -12.96 -20.28 -43.39
C HIS A 964 -13.21 -21.69 -42.82
N PRO A 965 -12.38 -22.73 -43.07
CA PRO A 965 -12.61 -24.06 -42.48
C PRO A 965 -12.58 -24.06 -40.95
N LEU A 966 -11.76 -23.20 -40.32
CA LEU A 966 -11.73 -23.05 -38.86
C LEU A 966 -13.05 -22.46 -38.35
N LEU A 967 -13.54 -21.40 -39.01
CA LEU A 967 -14.79 -20.75 -38.63
C LEU A 967 -15.99 -21.69 -38.74
N VAL A 968 -16.06 -22.48 -39.81
CA VAL A 968 -17.13 -23.48 -40.00
C VAL A 968 -17.09 -24.54 -38.90
N LYS A 969 -15.90 -25.06 -38.57
CA LYS A 969 -15.74 -26.05 -37.50
C LYS A 969 -16.19 -25.48 -36.15
N ILE A 970 -15.67 -24.31 -35.78
CA ILE A 970 -16.00 -23.62 -34.52
C ILE A 970 -17.51 -23.32 -34.43
N HIS A 971 -18.12 -22.82 -35.50
CA HIS A 971 -19.56 -22.52 -35.51
C HIS A 971 -20.43 -23.77 -35.41
N THR A 972 -19.96 -24.89 -35.95
CA THR A 972 -20.65 -26.19 -35.85
C THR A 972 -20.60 -26.74 -34.43
N GLU A 973 -19.47 -26.56 -33.74
CA GLU A 973 -19.31 -26.94 -32.33
C GLU A 973 -20.12 -26.03 -31.40
N ASP A 974 -20.15 -24.73 -31.70
CA ASP A 974 -20.82 -23.72 -30.89
C ASP A 974 -21.35 -22.54 -31.76
N PRO A 975 -22.67 -22.50 -32.04
CA PRO A 975 -23.28 -21.48 -32.88
C PRO A 975 -23.18 -20.04 -32.35
N GLU A 976 -23.07 -19.87 -31.03
CA GLU A 976 -23.02 -18.56 -30.36
C GLU A 976 -21.60 -17.99 -30.27
N THR A 977 -20.62 -18.68 -30.86
CA THR A 977 -19.22 -18.32 -30.75
C THR A 977 -18.91 -16.91 -31.26
N ILE A 978 -18.04 -16.22 -30.52
CA ILE A 978 -17.42 -14.95 -30.89
C ILE A 978 -15.95 -15.19 -31.26
N ALA A 979 -15.52 -14.68 -32.41
CA ALA A 979 -14.13 -14.60 -32.81
C ALA A 979 -13.47 -13.30 -32.30
N LEU A 980 -12.35 -13.42 -31.61
CA LEU A 980 -11.42 -12.36 -31.23
C LEU A 980 -10.25 -12.33 -32.21
N ILE A 981 -10.08 -11.21 -32.92
CA ILE A 981 -8.97 -10.98 -33.85
C ILE A 981 -8.17 -9.77 -33.39
N ASN A 982 -6.86 -9.94 -33.22
CA ASN A 982 -5.94 -8.86 -32.86
C ASN A 982 -5.10 -8.49 -34.09
N THR A 983 -5.44 -7.36 -34.70
CA THR A 983 -4.71 -6.81 -35.86
C THR A 983 -3.76 -5.72 -35.41
N TRP A 984 -2.62 -5.56 -36.08
CA TRP A 984 -1.67 -4.48 -35.79
C TRP A 984 -1.87 -3.33 -36.79
N ASN A 985 -1.57 -2.12 -36.35
CA ASN A 985 -1.42 -1.01 -37.29
C ASN A 985 -0.16 -1.21 -38.16
N ASP A 986 -0.18 -0.62 -39.36
CA ASP A 986 0.88 -0.73 -40.36
C ASP A 986 1.15 -2.16 -40.84
N SER A 987 0.16 -3.06 -40.70
CA SER A 987 0.21 -4.44 -41.21
C SER A 987 -0.94 -4.76 -42.15
N ALA A 988 -0.88 -5.90 -42.83
CA ALA A 988 -1.97 -6.41 -43.65
C ALA A 988 -3.30 -6.55 -42.88
N GLY A 989 -3.21 -6.62 -41.54
CA GLY A 989 -4.35 -6.65 -40.63
C GLY A 989 -5.27 -5.43 -40.73
N GLU A 990 -4.79 -4.29 -41.23
CA GLU A 990 -5.65 -3.13 -41.48
C GLU A 990 -6.68 -3.40 -42.59
N GLN A 991 -6.32 -4.19 -43.62
CA GLN A 991 -7.25 -4.58 -44.67
C GLN A 991 -8.34 -5.49 -44.11
N LEU A 992 -7.96 -6.46 -43.27
CA LEU A 992 -8.92 -7.33 -42.58
C LEU A 992 -9.84 -6.52 -41.66
N ARG A 993 -9.27 -5.61 -40.86
CA ARG A 993 -10.01 -4.73 -39.95
C ARG A 993 -11.06 -3.89 -40.69
N ALA A 994 -10.70 -3.32 -41.83
CA ALA A 994 -11.61 -2.48 -42.62
C ALA A 994 -12.82 -3.27 -43.17
N LEU A 995 -12.65 -4.57 -43.45
CA LEU A 995 -13.72 -5.43 -43.96
C LEU A 995 -14.65 -5.97 -42.87
N ILE A 996 -14.13 -6.15 -41.65
CA ILE A 996 -14.92 -6.73 -40.55
C ILE A 996 -15.52 -5.68 -39.60
N SER A 997 -15.07 -4.41 -39.65
CA SER A 997 -15.42 -3.38 -38.66
C SER A 997 -16.92 -3.18 -38.48
N ASP A 998 -17.68 -3.23 -39.57
CA ASP A 998 -19.11 -2.89 -39.57
C ASP A 998 -19.97 -3.98 -38.90
N ARG A 999 -19.42 -5.19 -38.73
CA ARG A 999 -20.08 -6.32 -38.05
C ARG A 999 -19.45 -6.65 -36.68
N CYS A 1000 -18.45 -5.89 -36.24
CA CYS A 1000 -17.83 -6.13 -34.94
C CYS A 1000 -18.71 -5.62 -33.80
N THR A 1001 -18.87 -6.43 -32.75
CA THR A 1001 -19.49 -6.01 -31.49
C THR A 1001 -18.55 -5.15 -30.66
N VAL A 1002 -17.24 -5.34 -30.82
CA VAL A 1002 -16.19 -4.50 -30.21
C VAL A 1002 -15.09 -4.28 -31.24
N SER A 1003 -14.68 -3.03 -31.42
CA SER A 1003 -13.48 -2.66 -32.18
C SER A 1003 -12.77 -1.53 -31.45
N LYS A 1004 -11.66 -1.85 -30.78
CA LYS A 1004 -10.89 -0.86 -30.01
C LYS A 1004 -9.41 -1.17 -30.01
N ILE A 1005 -8.58 -0.15 -29.82
CA ILE A 1005 -7.17 -0.35 -29.49
C ILE A 1005 -7.11 -0.98 -28.10
N SER A 1006 -6.52 -2.18 -28.02
CA SER A 1006 -6.43 -2.96 -26.78
C SER A 1006 -5.06 -2.85 -26.12
N ALA A 1007 -4.01 -2.67 -26.93
CA ALA A 1007 -2.64 -2.58 -26.45
C ALA A 1007 -1.73 -1.82 -27.42
N TYR A 1008 -0.56 -1.46 -26.94
CA TYR A 1008 0.55 -0.89 -27.71
C TYR A 1008 1.80 -1.69 -27.42
N THR A 1009 2.55 -2.06 -28.46
CA THR A 1009 3.89 -2.60 -28.27
C THR A 1009 4.84 -1.44 -27.94
N LEU A 1010 5.63 -1.53 -26.88
CA LEU A 1010 6.61 -0.53 -26.48
C LEU A 1010 8.00 -1.15 -26.40
N PHE A 1011 9.00 -0.42 -26.88
CA PHE A 1011 10.40 -0.84 -26.84
C PHE A 1011 11.26 0.16 -26.06
N SER A 1012 12.29 -0.32 -25.35
CA SER A 1012 13.29 0.52 -24.68
C SER A 1012 14.20 1.29 -25.63
N ARG A 1013 14.30 0.84 -26.88
CA ARG A 1013 15.10 1.46 -27.95
C ARG A 1013 14.53 1.07 -29.31
N SER A 1014 15.01 1.72 -30.37
CA SER A 1014 14.60 1.38 -31.73
C SER A 1014 14.84 -0.11 -31.99
N TYR A 1015 13.79 -0.81 -32.41
CA TYR A 1015 13.84 -2.23 -32.66
C TYR A 1015 13.37 -2.50 -34.09
N HIS A 1016 14.23 -3.13 -34.88
CA HIS A 1016 13.87 -3.55 -36.23
C HIS A 1016 13.18 -4.91 -36.13
N ASN A 1017 11.86 -4.92 -36.26
CA ASN A 1017 11.10 -6.15 -36.29
C ASN A 1017 11.29 -6.84 -37.65
N PRO A 1018 11.84 -8.07 -37.71
CA PRO A 1018 12.08 -8.78 -38.98
C PRO A 1018 10.80 -9.31 -39.64
N MET A 1019 9.65 -9.14 -38.99
CA MET A 1019 8.36 -9.60 -39.47
C MET A 1019 7.93 -8.92 -40.78
N ASP A 1020 7.43 -9.72 -41.71
CA ASP A 1020 6.80 -9.26 -42.94
C ASP A 1020 5.36 -8.80 -42.67
N PHE A 1021 5.23 -7.54 -42.27
CA PHE A 1021 3.94 -6.91 -42.00
C PHE A 1021 2.96 -6.95 -43.18
N LYS A 1022 3.43 -7.14 -44.42
CA LYS A 1022 2.56 -7.24 -45.61
C LYS A 1022 1.84 -8.59 -45.70
N ARG A 1023 2.34 -9.61 -45.00
CA ARG A 1023 1.74 -10.95 -44.93
C ARG A 1023 1.16 -11.29 -43.57
N MET A 1024 1.29 -10.40 -42.59
CA MET A 1024 0.72 -10.56 -41.25
C MET A 1024 -0.64 -9.85 -41.11
N PHE A 1025 -1.73 -10.62 -41.17
CA PHE A 1025 -3.08 -10.12 -40.89
C PHE A 1025 -3.40 -10.10 -39.40
N ALA A 1026 -3.03 -11.15 -38.67
CA ALA A 1026 -3.09 -11.19 -37.22
C ALA A 1026 -1.81 -11.84 -36.68
N ALA A 1027 -1.17 -11.18 -35.73
CA ALA A 1027 0.04 -11.68 -35.09
C ALA A 1027 -0.28 -12.85 -34.15
N HIS A 1028 0.68 -13.75 -33.93
CA HIS A 1028 0.50 -14.89 -33.04
C HIS A 1028 0.56 -14.41 -31.60
N ASN A 1029 -0.55 -14.42 -30.88
CA ASN A 1029 -0.65 -13.75 -29.58
C ASN A 1029 0.11 -14.40 -28.40
N HIS A 1030 1.05 -15.30 -28.65
CA HIS A 1030 2.01 -15.70 -27.62
C HIS A 1030 2.93 -14.52 -27.34
N PHE A 1031 3.66 -14.56 -26.21
CA PHE A 1031 4.63 -13.53 -25.80
C PHE A 1031 5.13 -12.74 -27.00
N GLY A 1032 4.92 -11.42 -27.02
CA GLY A 1032 5.25 -10.55 -28.14
C GLY A 1032 6.64 -10.82 -28.73
N GLN A 1033 7.57 -11.43 -27.98
CA GLN A 1033 8.81 -12.03 -28.45
C GLN A 1033 8.78 -12.99 -29.65
N PHE A 1034 7.70 -13.71 -29.93
CA PHE A 1034 7.68 -14.54 -31.14
C PHE A 1034 7.29 -13.74 -32.38
N ASP A 1035 6.72 -12.55 -32.18
CA ASP A 1035 6.28 -11.65 -33.26
C ASP A 1035 7.10 -10.35 -33.34
N ALA A 1036 7.81 -9.98 -32.29
CA ALA A 1036 8.61 -8.77 -32.09
C ALA A 1036 9.93 -9.15 -31.46
#